data_AF-A0AA42X1Z3-F1
#
_entry.id   AF-A0AA42X1Z3-F1
#
_cell.length_a   1.000
_cell.length_b   1.000
_cell.length_c   1.000
_cell.angle_alpha   90.00
_cell.angle_beta   90.00
_cell.angle_gamma   90.00
#
_symmetry.space_group_name_H-M   'P 1'
#
loop_
_entity.id
_entity.type
_entity.pdbx_description
1 polymer ?
#
loop_
_entity_poly.entity_id
_entity_poly.type
_entity_poly.pdbx_seq_one_letter_code
_entity_poly.pdbx_strand_id
1 'polypeptide(L)'
;MSVVKQHLRSGIQGSLGNPSALNSALKLALTNEGGTLSDRARANSVVAGLESLGETELGVASTGLAQNRSWLVNKLKDSATASVEQIENTFGPGLEAATVILAASGNLSAYADAAIRSQAQGDNVVQTAGQGSQGSMMFGEPTAALEAFDETPLKEMLDYSVSWNLHAARQDAFGEAHFRTIVVTPELGGIDITVPLVRVFDKADHNNDGKRYDVKMRNLVDAYVDPTVLADESTKVVPAFLGADNEAAFVPAAAVAVRNVLVAGVPVPTAPLLIGEEHDLLGLSAYEPLLGMNALDINDALDKGAKISNLYVQTAAGKAAIKFSTGSIMRNAFVKSPEGNYRELILSFNTMLRLDKDTKAVDGTAVTELAALVSGGYTAVFEVKVKGDMNVELGNTSVTAMGLKLRSLKDEDGNEVDTSSGTGATIKAAVEASKVIGYDIDARRTNSNRRTVGIRLNNTLQTNRYHIPVGAPISIQAPHASNTDAADLKALIATTRVRNSNNAVTALLNTADFLEEHFIPGLDDAEIVSLFPGMGRYLIKPYFEKHTLDIEKAINSIKSHEKAEDIAAVFVQAIRDIAIRLIQRSRYQAALDVLTGGTGTMPTLVVGTDQVISRYLIVPGDTRTFGETFQSSKIVVTQDQRMFGKIILTLTREDQDGPDPLSFGNHLWIPELVTTVANVTRGNQQIKETQVQPRTLHMVNCAVMGVIDVVNLHKVVTDKIATPALATDISNPYLEGHTYVPPAP
;
A
#
# COMPACT_ATOMS: atom_id res chain seq x y z
N MET A 1 -37.62 -26.49 -13.48
CA MET A 1 -37.07 -26.27 -12.11
C MET A 1 -36.29 -24.96 -11.96
N SER A 2 -35.37 -24.61 -12.89
CA SER A 2 -34.65 -23.31 -12.90
C SER A 2 -35.58 -22.09 -13.02
N VAL A 3 -36.52 -22.12 -13.97
CA VAL A 3 -37.53 -21.05 -14.18
C VAL A 3 -38.47 -20.87 -12.98
N VAL A 4 -38.79 -21.96 -12.27
CA VAL A 4 -39.62 -21.93 -11.05
C VAL A 4 -38.86 -21.34 -9.86
N LYS A 5 -37.55 -21.64 -9.71
CA LYS A 5 -36.69 -20.99 -8.72
C LYS A 5 -36.50 -19.49 -9.03
N GLN A 6 -36.45 -19.10 -10.30
CA GLN A 6 -36.34 -17.70 -10.72
C GLN A 6 -37.66 -16.93 -10.50
N HIS A 7 -38.82 -17.55 -10.75
CA HIS A 7 -40.13 -16.98 -10.42
C HIS A 7 -40.39 -16.91 -8.90
N LEU A 8 -39.92 -17.89 -8.11
CA LEU A 8 -39.98 -17.81 -6.65
C LEU A 8 -39.04 -16.73 -6.11
N ARG A 9 -37.83 -16.58 -6.66
CA ARG A 9 -36.91 -15.47 -6.31
C ARG A 9 -37.45 -14.10 -6.70
N SER A 10 -38.09 -13.96 -7.88
CA SER A 10 -38.69 -12.68 -8.29
C SER A 10 -39.99 -12.36 -7.53
N GLY A 11 -40.77 -13.38 -7.16
CA GLY A 11 -41.96 -13.23 -6.31
C GLY A 11 -41.61 -12.83 -4.87
N ILE A 12 -40.54 -13.41 -4.31
CA ILE A 12 -40.02 -13.07 -2.97
C ILE A 12 -39.33 -11.70 -2.97
N GLN A 13 -38.59 -11.32 -4.03
CA GLN A 13 -38.13 -9.93 -4.20
C GLN A 13 -39.29 -8.94 -4.37
N GLY A 14 -40.40 -9.37 -4.97
CA GLY A 14 -41.63 -8.58 -5.10
C GLY A 14 -42.34 -8.33 -3.77
N SER A 15 -42.30 -9.28 -2.82
CA SER A 15 -42.89 -9.09 -1.48
C SER A 15 -41.96 -8.36 -0.51
N LEU A 16 -40.66 -8.69 -0.48
CA LEU A 16 -39.63 -8.00 0.32
C LEU A 16 -39.37 -6.56 -0.17
N GLY A 17 -39.57 -6.32 -1.47
CA GLY A 17 -39.31 -5.03 -2.11
C GLY A 17 -40.52 -4.10 -2.18
N ASN A 18 -41.68 -4.47 -1.64
CA ASN A 18 -42.86 -3.61 -1.64
C ASN A 18 -42.98 -2.83 -0.31
N PRO A 19 -42.60 -1.54 -0.27
CA PRO A 19 -42.56 -0.77 0.97
C PRO A 19 -43.95 -0.60 1.60
N SER A 20 -45.03 -0.67 0.82
CA SER A 20 -46.39 -0.43 1.31
C SER A 20 -46.93 -1.57 2.18
N ALA A 21 -46.63 -2.82 1.82
CA ALA A 21 -47.03 -4.00 2.58
C ALA A 21 -46.23 -4.12 3.88
N LEU A 22 -44.92 -3.84 3.79
CA LEU A 22 -44.02 -3.79 4.93
C LEU A 22 -44.43 -2.71 5.93
N ASN A 23 -44.73 -1.51 5.44
CA ASN A 23 -45.09 -0.38 6.30
C ASN A 23 -46.41 -0.62 7.04
N SER A 24 -47.40 -1.24 6.37
CA SER A 24 -48.67 -1.62 7.01
C SER A 24 -48.46 -2.64 8.14
N ALA A 25 -47.56 -3.61 7.95
CA ALA A 25 -47.21 -4.60 8.98
C ALA A 25 -46.39 -4.00 10.13
N LEU A 26 -45.43 -3.12 9.82
CA LEU A 26 -44.63 -2.39 10.80
C LEU A 26 -45.49 -1.45 11.64
N LYS A 27 -46.42 -0.72 11.03
CA LYS A 27 -47.36 0.16 11.72
C LYS A 27 -48.22 -0.60 12.74
N LEU A 28 -48.76 -1.74 12.33
CA LEU A 28 -49.55 -2.61 13.22
C LEU A 28 -48.68 -3.15 14.37
N ALA A 29 -47.46 -3.57 14.08
CA ALA A 29 -46.53 -4.09 15.07
C ALA A 29 -46.05 -3.02 16.07
N LEU A 30 -45.71 -1.82 15.60
CA LEU A 30 -45.31 -0.69 16.44
C LEU A 30 -46.48 -0.18 17.30
N THR A 31 -47.72 -0.26 16.80
CA THR A 31 -48.91 0.10 17.60
C THR A 31 -49.16 -0.92 18.72
N ASN A 32 -48.89 -2.21 18.49
CA ASN A 32 -49.15 -3.29 19.44
C ASN A 32 -47.99 -3.54 20.43
N GLU A 33 -46.75 -3.37 20.00
CA GLU A 33 -45.53 -3.75 20.72
C GLU A 33 -44.59 -2.54 20.96
N GLY A 34 -44.93 -1.34 20.50
CA GLY A 34 -44.06 -0.16 20.57
C GLY A 34 -43.65 0.26 21.97
N GLY A 35 -44.48 0.00 22.99
CA GLY A 35 -44.20 0.35 24.38
C GLY A 35 -43.03 -0.42 25.00
N THR A 36 -42.65 -1.59 24.47
CA THR A 36 -41.47 -2.34 24.92
C THR A 36 -40.19 -1.97 24.15
N LEU A 37 -40.34 -1.29 23.01
CA LEU A 37 -39.24 -0.83 22.14
C LEU A 37 -38.84 0.63 22.45
N SER A 38 -39.77 1.44 22.96
CA SER A 38 -39.60 2.89 23.21
C SER A 38 -39.01 3.21 24.60
N ASP A 39 -37.90 2.56 24.97
CA ASP A 39 -37.22 2.87 26.23
C ASP A 39 -36.40 4.17 26.13
N ARG A 40 -36.69 5.14 26.99
CA ARG A 40 -36.03 6.46 27.01
C ARG A 40 -34.54 6.37 27.33
N ALA A 41 -34.12 5.38 28.12
CA ALA A 41 -32.70 5.15 28.40
C ALA A 41 -31.94 4.67 27.16
N ARG A 42 -32.58 3.81 26.35
CA ARG A 42 -32.02 3.31 25.07
C ARG A 42 -31.98 4.43 24.02
N ALA A 43 -33.02 5.25 23.92
CA ALA A 43 -33.01 6.41 23.03
C ALA A 43 -31.90 7.39 23.39
N ASN A 44 -31.70 7.67 24.69
CA ASN A 44 -30.60 8.51 25.14
C ASN A 44 -29.21 7.91 24.82
N SER A 45 -29.05 6.58 24.84
CA SER A 45 -27.78 5.92 24.47
C SER A 45 -27.42 6.02 22.98
N VAL A 46 -28.42 6.11 22.10
CA VAL A 46 -28.21 6.33 20.65
C VAL A 46 -27.99 7.81 20.33
N VAL A 47 -28.59 8.70 21.13
CA VAL A 47 -28.39 10.15 21.07
C VAL A 47 -27.04 10.57 21.64
N ALA A 48 -26.53 9.88 22.67
CA ALA A 48 -25.26 10.15 23.33
C ALA A 48 -24.06 9.36 22.76
N GLY A 49 -24.27 8.55 21.73
CA GLY A 49 -23.21 7.78 21.06
C GLY A 49 -22.65 6.64 21.91
N LEU A 50 -22.52 5.47 21.31
CA LEU A 50 -22.01 4.28 22.02
C LEU A 50 -20.58 4.49 22.54
N GLU A 51 -19.78 5.35 21.90
CA GLU A 51 -18.38 5.60 22.28
C GLU A 51 -18.20 6.50 23.52
N SER A 52 -19.23 7.24 23.94
CA SER A 52 -19.16 8.09 25.14
C SER A 52 -19.58 7.37 26.42
N LEU A 53 -20.16 6.17 26.27
CA LEU A 53 -20.75 5.40 27.37
C LEU A 53 -19.68 4.58 28.10
N GLY A 54 -19.82 4.48 29.43
CA GLY A 54 -19.00 3.56 30.22
C GLY A 54 -19.24 2.10 29.83
N GLU A 55 -18.27 1.22 30.10
CA GLU A 55 -18.30 -0.20 29.67
C GLU A 55 -19.60 -0.95 30.05
N THR A 56 -20.15 -0.67 31.24
CA THR A 56 -21.43 -1.24 31.70
C THR A 56 -22.63 -0.71 30.91
N GLU A 57 -22.63 0.59 30.56
CA GLU A 57 -23.72 1.25 29.83
C GLU A 57 -23.68 0.88 28.33
N LEU A 58 -22.48 0.71 27.77
CA LEU A 58 -22.24 0.14 26.44
C LEU A 58 -22.80 -1.28 26.33
N GLY A 59 -22.61 -2.12 27.36
CA GLY A 59 -23.15 -3.48 27.41
C GLY A 59 -24.69 -3.52 27.39
N VAL A 60 -25.34 -2.60 28.10
CA VAL A 60 -26.81 -2.48 28.11
C VAL A 60 -27.33 -1.93 26.78
N ALA A 61 -26.68 -0.92 26.21
CA ALA A 61 -27.06 -0.31 24.93
C ALA A 61 -26.90 -1.29 23.76
N SER A 62 -25.78 -2.01 23.69
CA SER A 62 -25.52 -3.05 22.66
C SER A 62 -26.51 -4.21 22.74
N THR A 63 -26.85 -4.66 23.95
CA THR A 63 -27.89 -5.69 24.17
C THR A 63 -29.27 -5.17 23.71
N GLY A 64 -29.60 -3.91 23.99
CA GLY A 64 -30.83 -3.28 23.52
C GLY A 64 -30.92 -3.15 22.01
N LEU A 65 -29.83 -2.78 21.34
CA LEU A 65 -29.75 -2.73 19.87
C LEU A 65 -29.89 -4.13 19.25
N ALA A 66 -29.25 -5.14 19.83
CA ALA A 66 -29.39 -6.53 19.39
C ALA A 66 -30.83 -7.05 19.52
N GLN A 67 -31.56 -6.65 20.58
CA GLN A 67 -32.98 -6.95 20.75
C GLN A 67 -33.83 -6.28 19.66
N ASN A 68 -33.61 -5.00 19.38
CA ASN A 68 -34.33 -4.27 18.33
C ASN A 68 -34.05 -4.84 16.94
N ARG A 69 -32.79 -5.21 16.66
CA ARG A 69 -32.39 -5.87 15.42
C ARG A 69 -33.09 -7.22 15.28
N SER A 70 -33.08 -8.04 16.33
CA SER A 70 -33.74 -9.35 16.35
C SER A 70 -35.26 -9.23 16.16
N TRP A 71 -35.89 -8.25 16.82
CA TRP A 71 -37.30 -7.95 16.64
C TRP A 71 -37.62 -7.58 15.20
N LEU A 72 -36.86 -6.65 14.60
CA LEU A 72 -37.05 -6.21 13.22
C LEU A 72 -36.89 -7.39 12.24
N VAL A 73 -35.83 -8.18 12.38
CA VAL A 73 -35.57 -9.36 11.55
C VAL A 73 -36.71 -10.38 11.66
N ASN A 74 -37.23 -10.63 12.87
CA ASN A 74 -38.38 -11.53 13.06
C ASN A 74 -39.64 -11.01 12.39
N LYS A 75 -39.94 -9.70 12.47
CA LYS A 75 -41.11 -9.12 11.77
C LYS A 75 -40.95 -9.11 10.25
N LEU A 76 -39.73 -8.92 9.74
CA LEU A 76 -39.43 -9.05 8.31
C LEU A 76 -39.59 -10.51 7.84
N LYS A 77 -39.18 -11.47 8.66
CA LYS A 77 -39.39 -12.91 8.40
C LYS A 77 -40.87 -13.27 8.34
N ASP A 78 -41.67 -12.77 9.29
CA ASP A 78 -43.10 -13.06 9.37
C ASP A 78 -43.89 -12.41 8.22
N SER A 79 -43.50 -11.20 7.80
CA SER A 79 -44.18 -10.48 6.71
C SER A 79 -43.80 -10.97 5.31
N ALA A 80 -42.57 -11.46 5.11
CA ALA A 80 -42.05 -11.78 3.78
C ALA A 80 -41.74 -13.26 3.52
N THR A 81 -41.94 -14.13 4.52
CA THR A 81 -41.69 -15.59 4.42
C THR A 81 -40.28 -15.93 3.92
N ALA A 82 -39.29 -15.10 4.30
CA ALA A 82 -37.90 -15.21 3.88
C ALA A 82 -37.01 -15.76 5.01
N SER A 83 -35.89 -16.41 4.68
CA SER A 83 -34.91 -16.81 5.71
C SER A 83 -34.15 -15.59 6.26
N VAL A 84 -33.60 -15.70 7.47
CA VAL A 84 -32.79 -14.63 8.09
C VAL A 84 -31.60 -14.25 7.20
N GLU A 85 -30.92 -15.24 6.66
CA GLU A 85 -29.81 -15.05 5.72
C GLU A 85 -30.23 -14.30 4.45
N GLN A 86 -31.44 -14.52 3.94
CA GLN A 86 -31.97 -13.77 2.80
C GLN A 86 -32.26 -12.31 3.15
N ILE A 87 -32.76 -12.05 4.35
CA ILE A 87 -33.06 -10.70 4.84
C ILE A 87 -31.76 -9.92 5.05
N GLU A 88 -30.76 -10.53 5.69
CA GLU A 88 -29.45 -9.92 5.90
C GLU A 88 -28.73 -9.62 4.58
N ASN A 89 -28.73 -10.55 3.62
CA ASN A 89 -28.14 -10.31 2.30
C ASN A 89 -28.90 -9.27 1.45
N THR A 90 -30.21 -9.14 1.67
CA THR A 90 -31.04 -8.20 0.91
C THR A 90 -30.89 -6.78 1.45
N PHE A 91 -30.93 -6.62 2.78
CA PHE A 91 -31.01 -5.31 3.42
C PHE A 91 -29.71 -4.86 4.09
N GLY A 92 -28.83 -5.76 4.52
CA GLY A 92 -27.48 -5.47 5.06
C GLY A 92 -27.42 -4.18 5.90
N PRO A 93 -26.74 -3.11 5.42
CA PRO A 93 -26.64 -1.80 6.10
C PRO A 93 -27.99 -1.13 6.42
N GLY A 94 -29.03 -1.40 5.62
CA GLY A 94 -30.38 -0.89 5.87
C GLY A 94 -31.00 -1.43 7.16
N LEU A 95 -30.66 -2.65 7.59
CA LEU A 95 -31.14 -3.19 8.87
C LEU A 95 -30.53 -2.45 10.04
N GLU A 96 -29.24 -2.08 9.94
CA GLU A 96 -28.53 -1.31 10.96
C GLU A 96 -29.15 0.10 11.05
N ALA A 97 -29.32 0.78 9.92
CA ALA A 97 -29.95 2.09 9.86
C ALA A 97 -31.38 2.10 10.45
N ALA A 98 -32.20 1.10 10.10
CA ALA A 98 -33.53 0.93 10.66
C ALA A 98 -33.52 0.65 12.17
N THR A 99 -32.55 -0.14 12.64
CA THR A 99 -32.39 -0.45 14.08
C THR A 99 -32.02 0.79 14.89
N VAL A 100 -31.16 1.67 14.34
CA VAL A 100 -30.79 2.94 14.97
C VAL A 100 -32.02 3.84 15.17
N ILE A 101 -32.88 3.96 14.15
CA ILE A 101 -34.12 4.74 14.26
C ILE A 101 -35.12 4.11 15.24
N LEU A 102 -35.24 2.77 15.25
CA LEU A 102 -36.09 2.07 16.22
C LEU A 102 -35.60 2.30 17.65
N ALA A 103 -34.29 2.32 17.88
CA ALA A 103 -33.74 2.64 19.19
C ALA A 103 -33.93 4.11 19.58
N ALA A 104 -33.96 5.03 18.60
CA ALA A 104 -34.29 6.44 18.81
C ALA A 104 -35.80 6.70 19.09
N SER A 105 -36.68 5.72 18.90
CA SER A 105 -38.14 5.87 19.07
C SER A 105 -38.58 6.32 20.47
N GLY A 106 -37.76 6.07 21.50
CA GLY A 106 -38.02 6.55 22.86
C GLY A 106 -37.85 8.07 23.06
N ASN A 107 -37.16 8.77 22.15
CA ASN A 107 -36.96 10.22 22.18
C ASN A 107 -36.56 10.79 20.79
N LEU A 108 -37.53 10.94 19.89
CA LEU A 108 -37.32 11.36 18.50
C LEU A 108 -36.90 12.84 18.36
N SER A 109 -37.38 13.71 19.24
CA SER A 109 -37.04 15.14 19.24
C SER A 109 -35.56 15.35 19.58
N ALA A 110 -35.05 14.64 20.60
CA ALA A 110 -33.63 14.68 20.96
C ALA A 110 -32.72 14.11 19.85
N TYR A 111 -33.17 13.09 19.12
CA TYR A 111 -32.44 12.55 17.96
C TYR A 111 -32.36 13.56 16.81
N ALA A 112 -33.47 14.24 16.49
CA ALA A 112 -33.49 15.30 15.48
C ALA A 112 -32.60 16.49 15.88
N ASP A 113 -32.65 16.91 17.15
CA ASP A 113 -31.80 17.98 17.69
C ASP A 113 -30.32 17.59 17.62
N ALA A 114 -29.96 16.36 18.00
CA ALA A 114 -28.59 15.87 17.91
C ALA A 114 -28.12 15.80 16.46
N ALA A 115 -28.97 15.39 15.52
CA ALA A 115 -28.65 15.43 14.10
C ALA A 115 -28.40 16.88 13.62
N ILE A 116 -29.22 17.85 13.99
CA ILE A 116 -29.02 19.25 13.54
C ILE A 116 -27.78 19.89 14.18
N ARG A 117 -27.52 19.62 15.46
CA ARG A 117 -26.41 20.23 16.21
C ARG A 117 -25.06 19.57 16.01
N SER A 118 -25.03 18.33 15.52
CA SER A 118 -23.80 17.56 15.27
C SER A 118 -23.05 18.08 14.03
N GLN A 119 -22.32 19.17 14.21
CA GLN A 119 -21.19 19.48 13.36
C GLN A 119 -19.95 18.82 13.96
N ALA A 120 -19.08 18.22 13.13
CA ALA A 120 -17.81 17.70 13.61
C ALA A 120 -16.99 18.86 14.19
N GLN A 121 -16.71 18.83 15.50
CA GLN A 121 -15.86 19.81 16.17
C GLN A 121 -14.51 19.19 16.51
N GLY A 122 -13.42 19.86 16.11
CA GLY A 122 -12.02 19.47 16.39
C GLY A 122 -11.02 20.13 15.42
N ASP A 123 -9.73 20.15 15.79
CA ASP A 123 -8.65 20.79 15.00
C ASP A 123 -8.31 20.06 13.67
N ASN A 124 -8.72 18.80 13.50
CA ASN A 124 -8.38 17.94 12.34
C ASN A 124 -9.60 17.50 11.51
N VAL A 125 -10.62 18.36 11.38
CA VAL A 125 -11.79 18.07 10.54
C VAL A 125 -11.43 18.18 9.07
N VAL A 126 -11.49 17.07 8.33
CA VAL A 126 -11.31 17.07 6.88
C VAL A 126 -12.63 17.48 6.23
N GLN A 127 -12.69 18.70 5.69
CA GLN A 127 -13.75 19.08 4.77
C GLN A 127 -13.50 18.40 3.43
N THR A 128 -14.25 17.34 3.15
CA THR A 128 -14.22 16.70 1.84
C THR A 128 -14.81 17.67 0.81
N ALA A 129 -14.01 18.05 -0.18
CA ALA A 129 -14.46 18.92 -1.25
C ALA A 129 -15.57 18.22 -2.03
N GLY A 130 -16.82 18.59 -1.77
CA GLY A 130 -17.97 18.15 -2.58
C GLY A 130 -18.04 18.80 -3.95
N GLN A 131 -16.95 19.39 -4.46
CA GLN A 131 -16.89 20.07 -5.75
C GLN A 131 -15.69 19.54 -6.53
N GLY A 132 -15.94 19.07 -7.75
CA GLY A 132 -14.93 18.65 -8.70
C GLY A 132 -15.40 18.86 -10.14
N SER A 133 -14.50 18.62 -11.10
CA SER A 133 -14.73 18.86 -12.54
C SER A 133 -15.94 18.08 -13.09
N GLN A 134 -16.27 16.94 -12.50
CA GLN A 134 -17.34 16.03 -12.95
C GLN A 134 -18.68 16.28 -12.24
N GLY A 135 -18.76 17.33 -11.42
CA GLY A 135 -19.97 17.77 -10.73
C GLY A 135 -19.78 18.01 -9.23
N SER A 136 -20.77 18.67 -8.63
CA SER A 136 -20.82 18.89 -7.18
C SER A 136 -21.82 17.98 -6.49
N MET A 137 -21.47 17.52 -5.30
CA MET A 137 -22.41 16.91 -4.38
C MET A 137 -23.27 18.03 -3.77
N MET A 138 -24.58 17.94 -3.96
CA MET A 138 -25.50 19.00 -3.54
C MET A 138 -25.75 18.93 -2.03
N PHE A 139 -25.04 19.77 -1.27
CA PHE A 139 -25.23 19.94 0.17
C PHE A 139 -26.16 21.12 0.46
N GLY A 140 -27.00 21.00 1.48
CA GLY A 140 -27.90 22.06 1.95
C GLY A 140 -27.30 22.81 3.14
N GLU A 141 -27.76 24.04 3.38
CA GLU A 141 -27.48 24.73 4.65
C GLU A 141 -28.28 24.08 5.80
N PRO A 142 -27.68 23.87 6.99
CA PRO A 142 -28.31 23.14 8.09
C PRO A 142 -29.39 23.94 8.86
N THR A 143 -29.98 24.98 8.27
CA THR A 143 -31.01 25.82 8.90
C THR A 143 -32.39 25.17 8.80
N ALA A 144 -32.59 24.06 9.53
CA ALA A 144 -33.92 23.48 9.72
C ALA A 144 -34.70 24.25 10.81
N ALA A 145 -35.94 24.64 10.52
CA ALA A 145 -36.81 25.30 11.49
C ALA A 145 -37.24 24.30 12.57
N LEU A 146 -36.89 24.57 13.84
CA LEU A 146 -37.16 23.70 14.99
C LEU A 146 -38.67 23.47 15.25
N GLU A 147 -39.55 24.31 14.71
CA GLU A 147 -41.01 24.16 14.80
C GLU A 147 -41.55 22.95 14.01
N ALA A 148 -40.77 22.39 13.08
CA ALA A 148 -41.16 21.23 12.28
C ALA A 148 -40.98 19.88 13.01
N PHE A 149 -40.41 19.86 14.23
CA PHE A 149 -40.01 18.66 14.97
C PHE A 149 -40.81 18.42 16.25
N ASP A 150 -42.09 18.81 16.29
CA ASP A 150 -42.98 18.40 17.38
C ASP A 150 -43.06 16.86 17.48
N GLU A 151 -43.06 16.31 18.70
CA GLU A 151 -42.97 14.87 18.93
C GLU A 151 -44.17 14.09 18.40
N THR A 152 -45.35 14.73 18.36
CA THR A 152 -46.60 14.09 17.93
C THR A 152 -46.56 13.71 16.44
N PRO A 153 -46.29 14.63 15.49
CA PRO A 153 -46.18 14.27 14.07
C PRO A 153 -44.98 13.35 13.76
N LEU A 154 -43.89 13.43 14.53
CA LEU A 154 -42.74 12.52 14.37
C LEU A 154 -43.07 11.08 14.77
N LYS A 155 -43.83 10.88 15.87
CA LYS A 155 -44.30 9.55 16.29
C LYS A 155 -45.25 8.92 15.27
N GLU A 156 -46.09 9.74 14.62
CA GLU A 156 -46.99 9.28 13.56
C GLU A 156 -46.26 8.86 12.28
N MET A 157 -45.02 9.32 12.07
CA MET A 157 -44.19 9.05 10.89
C MET A 157 -43.02 8.09 11.17
N LEU A 158 -42.97 7.46 12.35
CA LEU A 158 -41.90 6.56 12.75
C LEU A 158 -41.81 5.33 11.83
N ASP A 159 -42.94 4.75 11.45
CA ASP A 159 -43.06 3.61 10.54
C ASP A 159 -42.52 3.95 9.14
N TYR A 160 -42.84 5.14 8.62
CA TYR A 160 -42.29 5.67 7.38
C TYR A 160 -40.78 5.93 7.49
N SER A 161 -40.29 6.40 8.64
CA SER A 161 -38.85 6.64 8.87
C SER A 161 -38.03 5.35 8.92
N VAL A 162 -38.56 4.31 9.59
CA VAL A 162 -37.92 2.99 9.66
C VAL A 162 -37.89 2.32 8.29
N SER A 163 -39.01 2.35 7.55
CA SER A 163 -39.08 1.77 6.21
C SER A 163 -38.26 2.55 5.18
N TRP A 164 -38.17 3.88 5.30
CA TRP A 164 -37.29 4.69 4.46
C TRP A 164 -35.82 4.28 4.65
N ASN A 165 -35.31 4.25 5.88
CA ASN A 165 -33.90 3.91 6.15
C ASN A 165 -33.56 2.47 5.77
N LEU A 166 -34.48 1.53 5.98
CA LEU A 166 -34.30 0.12 5.59
C LEU A 166 -34.02 -0.04 4.09
N HIS A 167 -34.67 0.77 3.26
CA HIS A 167 -34.51 0.69 1.81
C HIS A 167 -33.49 1.71 1.27
N ALA A 168 -33.49 2.95 1.73
CA ALA A 168 -32.70 4.04 1.15
C ALA A 168 -31.20 3.97 1.48
N ALA A 169 -30.80 3.31 2.57
CA ALA A 169 -29.40 3.26 2.99
C ALA A 169 -28.48 2.56 1.97
N ARG A 170 -28.99 1.57 1.23
CA ARG A 170 -28.21 0.79 0.26
C ARG A 170 -28.11 1.50 -1.10
N GLN A 171 -26.91 1.45 -1.69
CA GLN A 171 -26.63 1.95 -3.04
C GLN A 171 -26.83 0.89 -4.13
N ASP A 172 -26.57 1.25 -5.39
CA ASP A 172 -26.46 0.28 -6.46
C ASP A 172 -25.23 -0.64 -6.28
N ALA A 173 -25.18 -1.74 -7.03
CA ALA A 173 -24.09 -2.70 -6.91
C ALA A 173 -22.72 -2.08 -7.30
N PHE A 174 -22.72 -1.08 -8.18
CA PHE A 174 -21.53 -0.33 -8.56
C PHE A 174 -21.00 0.52 -7.40
N GLY A 175 -21.88 1.32 -6.78
CA GLY A 175 -21.54 2.14 -5.61
C GLY A 175 -21.08 1.28 -4.44
N GLU A 176 -21.83 0.25 -4.09
CA GLU A 176 -21.51 -0.61 -2.92
C GLU A 176 -20.18 -1.38 -3.08
N ALA A 177 -19.76 -1.68 -4.31
CA ALA A 177 -18.49 -2.36 -4.55
C ALA A 177 -17.27 -1.42 -4.41
N HIS A 178 -17.41 -0.14 -4.70
CA HIS A 178 -16.33 0.85 -4.57
C HIS A 178 -16.36 1.58 -3.22
N PHE A 179 -17.55 1.89 -2.74
CA PHE A 179 -17.86 2.62 -1.51
C PHE A 179 -18.85 1.82 -0.67
N ARG A 180 -18.32 0.94 0.19
CA ARG A 180 -19.19 0.16 1.07
C ARG A 180 -19.94 1.06 2.03
N THR A 181 -21.22 0.79 2.25
CA THR A 181 -22.06 1.60 3.14
C THR A 181 -21.75 1.32 4.61
N ILE A 182 -21.46 2.38 5.39
CA ILE A 182 -21.31 2.34 6.84
C ILE A 182 -22.36 3.27 7.45
N VAL A 183 -23.14 2.72 8.40
CA VAL A 183 -24.14 3.49 9.13
C VAL A 183 -23.48 4.18 10.32
N VAL A 184 -23.64 5.49 10.42
CA VAL A 184 -23.07 6.33 11.49
C VAL A 184 -24.21 6.91 12.33
N THR A 185 -24.03 6.98 13.65
CA THR A 185 -24.98 7.63 14.55
C THR A 185 -24.85 9.15 14.49
N PRO A 186 -25.94 9.91 14.65
CA PRO A 186 -25.95 11.35 14.38
C PRO A 186 -25.04 12.18 15.30
N GLU A 187 -24.78 11.78 16.54
CA GLU A 187 -24.04 12.62 17.50
C GLU A 187 -22.63 13.01 17.03
N LEU A 188 -21.89 12.07 16.43
CA LEU A 188 -20.51 12.31 16.01
C LEU A 188 -20.42 13.19 14.76
N GLY A 189 -21.54 13.44 14.06
CA GLY A 189 -21.58 14.28 12.84
C GLY A 189 -20.55 13.87 11.78
N GLY A 190 -20.02 12.64 11.86
CA GLY A 190 -18.77 12.24 11.25
C GLY A 190 -18.20 10.94 11.80
N ILE A 191 -17.09 10.48 11.20
CA ILE A 191 -16.38 9.26 11.60
C ILE A 191 -14.88 9.54 11.75
N ASP A 192 -14.28 8.94 12.77
CA ASP A 192 -12.84 8.99 13.01
C ASP A 192 -12.19 7.72 12.47
N ILE A 193 -11.22 7.89 11.57
CA ILE A 193 -10.44 6.76 11.04
C ILE A 193 -9.03 6.89 11.57
N THR A 194 -8.61 5.87 12.31
CA THR A 194 -7.28 5.82 12.92
C THR A 194 -6.43 4.76 12.25
N VAL A 195 -5.19 5.12 11.92
CA VAL A 195 -4.18 4.19 11.35
C VAL A 195 -2.96 4.14 12.26
N PRO A 196 -2.52 2.94 12.69
CA PRO A 196 -1.23 2.78 13.36
C PRO A 196 -0.08 2.83 12.36
N LEU A 197 0.89 3.69 12.62
CA LEU A 197 2.10 3.86 11.82
C LEU A 197 3.31 3.43 12.64
N VAL A 198 3.95 2.34 12.20
CA VAL A 198 5.26 1.93 12.71
C VAL A 198 6.33 2.61 11.87
N ARG A 199 7.10 3.49 12.51
CA ARG A 199 8.18 4.26 11.89
C ARG A 199 9.54 3.76 12.36
N VAL A 200 10.47 3.70 11.42
CA VAL A 200 11.86 3.29 11.57
C VAL A 200 12.74 4.52 11.50
N PHE A 201 13.68 4.65 12.41
CA PHE A 201 14.65 5.75 12.37
C PHE A 201 16.01 5.35 12.94
N ASP A 202 17.04 6.01 12.42
CA ASP A 202 18.40 5.95 12.95
C ASP A 202 18.61 7.04 14.01
N LYS A 203 19.59 6.84 14.90
CA LYS A 203 19.93 7.81 15.94
C LYS A 203 20.55 9.06 15.28
N ALA A 204 19.76 10.10 15.07
CA ALA A 204 20.27 11.44 14.81
C ALA A 204 20.45 12.16 16.15
N ASP A 205 21.62 12.74 16.44
CA ASP A 205 21.79 13.66 17.57
C ASP A 205 21.45 15.10 17.13
N HIS A 206 21.02 15.94 18.07
CA HIS A 206 20.76 17.36 17.77
C HIS A 206 22.08 18.03 17.36
N ASN A 207 22.10 18.63 16.18
CA ASN A 207 23.26 19.43 15.76
C ASN A 207 23.22 20.80 16.48
N ASN A 208 24.37 21.24 17.00
CA ASN A 208 24.53 22.51 17.72
C ASN A 208 24.39 23.75 16.80
N ASP A 209 24.28 23.55 15.49
CA ASP A 209 24.12 24.60 14.48
C ASP A 209 22.73 25.28 14.50
N GLY A 210 21.80 24.88 15.37
CA GLY A 210 20.46 25.47 15.48
C GLY A 210 19.51 25.19 14.31
N LYS A 211 19.91 24.33 13.35
CA LYS A 211 19.05 23.87 12.24
C LYS A 211 17.96 22.92 12.77
N ARG A 212 16.81 22.86 12.06
CA ARG A 212 15.69 21.97 12.40
C ARG A 212 16.19 20.53 12.52
N TYR A 213 15.93 19.93 13.68
CA TYR A 213 16.21 18.53 13.92
C TYR A 213 15.28 17.66 13.08
N ASP A 214 15.85 16.94 12.12
CA ASP A 214 15.13 16.03 11.23
C ASP A 214 15.67 14.61 11.40
N VAL A 215 14.83 13.75 11.96
CA VAL A 215 15.14 12.34 12.25
C VAL A 215 14.90 11.44 11.03
N LYS A 216 14.39 12.00 9.91
CA LYS A 216 14.08 11.27 8.67
C LYS A 216 13.40 9.93 8.92
N MET A 217 12.36 9.94 9.76
CA MET A 217 11.61 8.74 10.10
C MET A 217 10.96 8.16 8.83
N ARG A 218 11.25 6.89 8.53
CA ARG A 218 10.68 6.17 7.38
C ARG A 218 9.61 5.19 7.85
N ASN A 219 8.62 4.90 7.02
CA ASN A 219 7.61 3.91 7.39
C ASN A 219 8.18 2.49 7.26
N LEU A 220 7.78 1.59 8.15
CA LEU A 220 8.22 0.18 8.09
C LEU A 220 7.81 -0.50 6.77
N VAL A 221 6.70 -0.06 6.17
CA VAL A 221 6.22 -0.57 4.87
C VAL A 221 7.29 -0.41 3.78
N ASP A 222 8.10 0.66 3.84
CA ASP A 222 9.14 0.91 2.85
C ASP A 222 10.27 -0.12 2.87
N ALA A 223 10.47 -0.80 4.00
CA ALA A 223 11.49 -1.82 4.14
C ALA A 223 11.26 -3.08 3.28
N TYR A 224 10.02 -3.34 2.86
CA TYR A 224 9.72 -4.44 1.93
C TYR A 224 10.22 -4.17 0.51
N VAL A 225 10.35 -2.90 0.12
CA VAL A 225 10.78 -2.51 -1.22
C VAL A 225 12.24 -2.08 -1.24
N ASP A 226 12.67 -1.36 -0.22
CA ASP A 226 14.04 -0.89 -0.08
C ASP A 226 14.72 -1.58 1.11
N PRO A 227 15.65 -2.53 0.86
CA PRO A 227 16.34 -3.25 1.93
C PRO A 227 17.24 -2.33 2.76
N THR A 228 17.60 -1.15 2.27
CA THR A 228 18.48 -0.21 3.00
C THR A 228 17.80 0.40 4.23
N VAL A 229 16.46 0.38 4.31
CA VAL A 229 15.71 0.93 5.44
C VAL A 229 15.96 0.17 6.74
N LEU A 230 16.18 -1.15 6.65
CA LEU A 230 16.49 -2.01 7.80
C LEU A 230 17.94 -2.51 7.81
N ALA A 231 18.76 -2.12 6.82
CA ALA A 231 20.16 -2.49 6.78
C ALA A 231 20.95 -1.66 7.79
N ASP A 232 21.18 -2.22 8.98
CA ASP A 232 22.03 -1.60 9.98
C ASP A 232 23.47 -2.16 9.92
N GLU A 233 24.43 -1.30 9.63
CA GLU A 233 25.87 -1.60 9.71
C GLU A 233 26.50 -1.08 11.01
N SER A 234 25.73 -0.66 12.02
CA SER A 234 26.22 -0.04 13.27
C SER A 234 27.26 -0.86 14.05
N THR A 235 27.25 -2.19 13.91
CA THR A 235 28.22 -3.08 14.57
C THR A 235 29.44 -3.40 13.71
N LYS A 236 29.46 -3.01 12.44
CA LYS A 236 30.56 -3.26 11.51
C LYS A 236 31.79 -2.45 11.91
N VAL A 237 32.93 -3.13 11.95
CA VAL A 237 34.23 -2.53 12.24
C VAL A 237 34.79 -2.02 10.92
N VAL A 238 34.77 -0.71 10.73
CA VAL A 238 35.41 -0.04 9.59
C VAL A 238 36.59 0.77 10.13
N PRO A 239 37.83 0.45 9.76
CA PRO A 239 38.99 1.23 10.15
C PRO A 239 38.89 2.68 9.63
N ALA A 240 38.91 3.65 10.54
CA ALA A 240 38.78 5.07 10.23
C ALA A 240 40.16 5.72 10.02
N PHE A 241 40.31 6.42 8.89
CA PHE A 241 41.49 7.21 8.56
C PHE A 241 41.37 8.60 9.19
N LEU A 242 42.11 8.85 10.27
CA LEU A 242 42.10 10.10 11.04
C LEU A 242 43.28 11.05 10.70
N GLY A 243 43.84 10.94 9.50
CA GLY A 243 44.97 11.78 9.07
C GLY A 243 46.32 11.34 9.66
N ALA A 244 47.15 12.30 10.06
CA ALA A 244 48.55 12.08 10.43
C ALA A 244 48.78 11.14 11.64
N ASP A 245 47.78 10.99 12.51
CA ASP A 245 47.90 10.20 13.74
C ASP A 245 47.92 8.68 13.47
N ASN A 246 47.21 8.21 12.43
CA ASN A 246 47.03 6.78 12.13
C ASN A 246 47.53 6.36 10.73
N GLU A 247 48.20 7.26 9.98
CA GLU A 247 48.64 7.01 8.60
C GLU A 247 49.54 5.75 8.48
N ALA A 248 50.32 5.43 9.50
CA ALA A 248 51.21 4.27 9.53
C ALA A 248 50.48 2.91 9.51
N ALA A 249 49.22 2.85 9.94
CA ALA A 249 48.43 1.62 9.95
C ALA A 249 47.85 1.27 8.55
N PHE A 250 47.81 2.25 7.65
CA PHE A 250 47.15 2.14 6.35
C PHE A 250 48.17 2.06 5.20
N VAL A 251 47.72 1.48 4.07
CA VAL A 251 48.49 1.54 2.82
C VAL A 251 48.63 3.01 2.39
N PRO A 252 49.83 3.46 1.96
CA PRO A 252 50.04 4.85 1.55
C PRO A 252 49.03 5.32 0.49
N ALA A 253 48.53 6.56 0.65
CA ALA A 253 47.52 7.14 -0.23
C ALA A 253 47.94 7.22 -1.72
N ALA A 254 49.25 7.18 -1.99
CA ALA A 254 49.81 7.11 -3.34
C ALA A 254 49.58 5.76 -4.05
N ALA A 255 49.27 4.70 -3.31
CA ALA A 255 48.99 3.36 -3.86
C ALA A 255 47.49 3.02 -3.86
N VAL A 256 46.73 3.49 -2.87
CA VAL A 256 45.26 3.37 -2.81
C VAL A 256 44.67 4.65 -2.21
N ALA A 257 43.78 5.32 -2.95
CA ALA A 257 43.10 6.51 -2.44
C ALA A 257 42.14 6.19 -1.27
N VAL A 258 42.03 7.13 -0.32
CA VAL A 258 41.08 7.04 0.80
C VAL A 258 39.65 7.08 0.26
N ARG A 259 38.81 6.14 0.71
CA ARG A 259 37.40 6.04 0.31
C ARG A 259 36.48 6.33 1.49
N ASN A 260 35.32 6.93 1.22
CA ASN A 260 34.30 7.10 2.25
C ASN A 260 33.35 5.90 2.25
N VAL A 261 33.20 5.25 3.39
CA VAL A 261 32.22 4.17 3.61
C VAL A 261 31.18 4.68 4.61
N LEU A 262 29.91 4.57 4.27
CA LEU A 262 28.81 4.95 5.15
C LEU A 262 28.60 3.86 6.21
N VAL A 263 28.74 4.19 7.49
CA VAL A 263 28.41 3.32 8.62
C VAL A 263 27.31 4.01 9.43
N ALA A 264 26.12 3.41 9.48
CA ALA A 264 24.94 3.98 10.16
C ALA A 264 24.70 5.46 9.79
N GLY A 265 24.71 5.75 8.47
CA GLY A 265 24.48 7.10 7.93
C GLY A 265 25.66 8.09 8.07
N VAL A 266 26.75 7.73 8.75
CA VAL A 266 27.93 8.59 8.93
C VAL A 266 29.02 8.21 7.92
N PRO A 267 29.56 9.17 7.13
CA PRO A 267 30.67 8.90 6.22
C PRO A 267 31.97 8.70 7.01
N VAL A 268 32.52 7.48 6.98
CA VAL A 268 33.81 7.15 7.59
C VAL A 268 34.87 7.09 6.48
N PRO A 269 35.91 7.97 6.49
CA PRO A 269 37.04 7.84 5.59
C PRO A 269 37.82 6.58 5.98
N THR A 270 38.10 5.69 5.03
CA THR A 270 38.76 4.41 5.26
C THR A 270 39.75 4.10 4.14
N ALA A 271 40.82 3.38 4.49
CA ALA A 271 41.83 2.87 3.58
C ALA A 271 42.18 1.41 3.96
N PRO A 272 42.78 0.62 3.05
CA PRO A 272 43.21 -0.73 3.37
C PRO A 272 44.30 -0.76 4.44
N LEU A 273 44.29 -1.79 5.31
CA LEU A 273 45.29 -1.98 6.36
C LEU A 273 46.60 -2.51 5.78
N LEU A 274 47.74 -2.10 6.34
CA LEU A 274 49.07 -2.53 5.91
C LEU A 274 49.36 -3.98 6.35
N ILE A 275 49.96 -4.79 5.49
CA ILE A 275 50.38 -6.18 5.81
C ILE A 275 51.72 -6.18 6.55
N GLY A 276 51.85 -7.05 7.56
CA GLY A 276 53.10 -7.28 8.30
C GLY A 276 53.24 -6.50 9.60
N GLU A 277 52.32 -5.58 9.89
CA GLU A 277 52.23 -4.83 11.14
C GLU A 277 51.11 -5.37 12.04
N GLU A 278 51.21 -5.12 13.34
CA GLU A 278 50.14 -5.39 14.30
C GLU A 278 49.19 -4.19 14.39
N HIS A 279 47.89 -4.44 14.22
CA HIS A 279 46.85 -3.41 14.23
C HIS A 279 45.84 -3.67 15.35
N ASP A 280 45.51 -2.64 16.13
CA ASP A 280 44.34 -2.68 17.01
C ASP A 280 43.08 -2.28 16.23
N LEU A 281 42.27 -3.26 15.86
CA LEU A 281 41.04 -3.02 15.10
C LEU A 281 39.94 -2.34 15.91
N LEU A 282 39.92 -2.49 17.24
CA LEU A 282 38.95 -1.81 18.08
C LEU A 282 39.32 -0.33 18.14
N GLY A 283 40.58 0.00 18.44
CA GLY A 283 41.08 1.38 18.41
C GLY A 283 40.93 2.06 17.04
N LEU A 284 41.29 1.37 15.95
CA LEU A 284 41.19 1.92 14.60
C LEU A 284 39.74 2.12 14.11
N SER A 285 38.75 1.52 14.77
CA SER A 285 37.32 1.65 14.39
C SER A 285 36.56 2.74 15.16
N ALA A 286 37.24 3.55 15.97
CA ALA A 286 36.65 4.70 16.66
C ALA A 286 36.41 5.88 15.68
N TYR A 287 35.23 5.89 15.02
CA TYR A 287 34.78 7.02 14.19
C TYR A 287 34.18 8.16 15.04
N GLU A 288 34.07 9.36 14.48
CA GLU A 288 33.78 10.65 15.16
C GLU A 288 32.64 10.67 16.21
N PRO A 289 31.51 9.95 16.05
CA PRO A 289 30.46 9.82 17.09
C PRO A 289 30.85 8.95 18.29
N LEU A 290 31.80 8.01 18.13
CA LEU A 290 32.33 7.16 19.20
C LEU A 290 33.49 7.81 19.96
N LEU A 291 34.21 8.75 19.34
CA LEU A 291 35.27 9.52 19.99
C LEU A 291 34.71 10.44 21.10
N GLY A 292 33.48 10.92 20.96
CA GLY A 292 32.81 11.79 21.94
C GLY A 292 32.10 11.08 23.11
N MET A 293 31.89 9.75 23.05
CA MET A 293 31.01 9.02 23.98
C MET A 293 31.74 7.94 24.80
N ASN A 294 32.95 8.27 25.28
CA ASN A 294 33.96 7.37 25.84
C ASN A 294 34.48 6.36 24.80
N ALA A 295 35.81 6.35 24.62
CA ALA A 295 36.49 5.40 23.76
C ALA A 295 36.14 3.95 24.11
N LEU A 296 36.24 3.06 23.12
CA LEU A 296 36.02 1.62 23.31
C LEU A 296 36.93 1.12 24.45
N ASP A 297 36.35 0.34 25.36
CA ASP A 297 37.01 -0.08 26.60
C ASP A 297 37.07 -1.61 26.71
N ILE A 298 37.60 -2.13 27.82
CA ILE A 298 37.77 -3.58 28.07
C ILE A 298 36.47 -4.40 27.97
N ASN A 299 35.30 -3.77 28.01
CA ASN A 299 34.01 -4.44 27.87
C ASN A 299 33.56 -4.60 26.40
N ASP A 300 34.29 -4.01 25.46
CA ASP A 300 34.08 -4.16 24.02
C ASP A 300 34.97 -5.28 23.47
N ALA A 301 34.43 -6.11 22.58
CA ALA A 301 35.16 -7.21 21.96
C ALA A 301 34.75 -7.40 20.49
N LEU A 302 35.59 -8.08 19.73
CA LEU A 302 35.32 -8.46 18.34
C LEU A 302 34.52 -9.76 18.29
N ASP A 303 33.67 -9.88 17.27
CA ASP A 303 32.97 -11.13 16.96
C ASP A 303 33.93 -12.16 16.34
N LYS A 304 33.63 -13.44 16.56
CA LYS A 304 34.46 -14.56 16.08
C LYS A 304 34.35 -14.80 14.58
N GLY A 305 33.39 -14.15 13.90
CA GLY A 305 33.13 -14.29 12.47
C GLY A 305 33.99 -13.42 11.55
N ALA A 306 35.13 -12.88 12.02
CA ALA A 306 35.98 -12.03 11.20
C ALA A 306 36.53 -12.76 9.96
N LYS A 307 36.59 -12.06 8.81
CA LYS A 307 37.09 -12.61 7.54
C LYS A 307 37.80 -11.56 6.69
N ILE A 308 38.68 -12.00 5.80
CA ILE A 308 39.31 -11.09 4.82
C ILE A 308 38.37 -10.86 3.63
N SER A 309 38.01 -9.60 3.40
CA SER A 309 37.11 -9.20 2.33
C SER A 309 37.82 -8.86 1.02
N ASN A 310 38.94 -8.13 1.07
CA ASN A 310 39.73 -7.79 -0.12
C ASN A 310 41.24 -7.87 0.17
N LEU A 311 42.01 -8.23 -0.86
CA LEU A 311 43.47 -8.16 -0.87
C LEU A 311 43.96 -7.17 -1.93
N TYR A 312 44.99 -6.39 -1.60
CA TYR A 312 45.60 -5.42 -2.50
C TYR A 312 47.02 -5.83 -2.85
N VAL A 313 47.29 -6.03 -4.15
CA VAL A 313 48.60 -6.44 -4.68
C VAL A 313 49.21 -5.31 -5.50
N GLN A 314 50.45 -4.92 -5.20
CA GLN A 314 51.20 -3.94 -5.99
C GLN A 314 52.27 -4.61 -6.83
N THR A 315 52.41 -4.10 -8.06
CA THR A 315 53.41 -4.52 -9.02
C THR A 315 54.76 -3.84 -8.77
N ALA A 316 55.83 -4.42 -9.32
CA ALA A 316 57.22 -4.20 -8.90
C ALA A 316 57.74 -2.74 -8.96
N ALA A 317 57.12 -1.84 -9.74
CA ALA A 317 57.53 -0.42 -9.79
C ALA A 317 56.74 0.53 -8.87
N GLY A 318 55.93 0.02 -7.95
CA GLY A 318 55.42 0.83 -6.85
C GLY A 318 54.28 1.81 -7.18
N LYS A 319 53.63 1.69 -8.35
CA LYS A 319 52.63 2.68 -8.81
C LYS A 319 51.19 2.18 -8.98
N ALA A 320 50.95 0.89 -9.14
CA ALA A 320 49.58 0.37 -9.36
C ALA A 320 49.26 -0.76 -8.38
N ALA A 321 48.21 -0.56 -7.57
CA ALA A 321 47.61 -1.61 -6.76
C ALA A 321 46.44 -2.26 -7.52
N ILE A 322 46.29 -3.58 -7.41
CA ILE A 322 45.18 -4.36 -7.95
C ILE A 322 44.36 -4.88 -6.77
N LYS A 323 43.05 -4.65 -6.80
CA LYS A 323 42.12 -5.12 -5.78
C LYS A 323 41.55 -6.48 -6.17
N PHE A 324 41.72 -7.47 -5.31
CA PHE A 324 41.06 -8.77 -5.40
C PHE A 324 40.00 -8.90 -4.33
N SER A 325 38.76 -9.16 -4.72
CA SER A 325 37.69 -9.46 -3.76
C SER A 325 37.78 -10.93 -3.35
N THR A 326 38.05 -11.18 -2.07
CA THR A 326 38.24 -12.52 -1.50
C THR A 326 37.15 -12.88 -0.51
N GLY A 327 36.15 -12.02 -0.31
CA GLY A 327 35.13 -12.16 0.74
C GLY A 327 34.23 -13.40 0.65
N SER A 328 34.12 -14.02 -0.53
CA SER A 328 33.31 -15.24 -0.76
C SER A 328 34.16 -16.49 -1.04
N ILE A 329 35.49 -16.40 -0.95
CA ILE A 329 36.38 -17.53 -1.20
C ILE A 329 36.49 -18.38 0.08
N MET A 330 36.46 -19.70 -0.06
CA MET A 330 36.59 -20.62 1.08
C MET A 330 37.89 -20.40 1.86
N ARG A 331 37.85 -20.61 3.19
CA ARG A 331 38.97 -20.49 4.14
C ARG A 331 39.50 -19.06 4.37
N ASN A 332 38.75 -18.03 4.01
CA ASN A 332 39.07 -16.63 4.26
C ASN A 332 38.69 -16.12 5.67
N ALA A 333 38.07 -16.96 6.50
CA ALA A 333 37.62 -16.63 7.85
C ALA A 333 38.66 -17.02 8.91
N PHE A 334 38.74 -16.22 9.97
CA PHE A 334 39.53 -16.53 11.16
C PHE A 334 38.84 -17.65 11.94
N VAL A 335 39.60 -18.67 12.32
CA VAL A 335 39.09 -19.82 13.08
C VAL A 335 39.80 -19.91 14.42
N LYS A 336 39.13 -20.48 15.43
CA LYS A 336 39.72 -20.63 16.76
C LYS A 336 41.05 -21.41 16.68
N SER A 337 42.08 -20.90 17.35
CA SER A 337 43.35 -21.62 17.46
C SER A 337 43.15 -22.97 18.19
N PRO A 338 43.73 -24.07 17.70
CA PRO A 338 43.71 -25.36 18.40
C PRO A 338 44.55 -25.37 19.69
N GLU A 339 45.52 -24.45 19.83
CA GLU A 339 46.41 -24.31 20.99
C GLU A 339 46.56 -22.82 21.36
N GLY A 340 46.68 -22.50 22.65
CA GLY A 340 46.84 -21.10 23.10
C GLY A 340 45.60 -20.54 23.80
N ASN A 341 45.44 -19.21 23.73
CA ASN A 341 44.38 -18.52 24.46
C ASN A 341 42.99 -18.85 23.85
N TYR A 342 41.96 -19.00 24.68
CA TYR A 342 40.62 -19.38 24.21
C TYR A 342 39.94 -18.33 23.32
N ARG A 343 40.46 -17.10 23.30
CA ARG A 343 40.01 -15.94 22.50
C ARG A 343 40.90 -15.64 21.29
N GLU A 344 41.88 -16.49 21.01
CA GLU A 344 42.77 -16.35 19.87
C GLU A 344 42.19 -17.05 18.63
N LEU A 345 42.22 -16.34 17.52
CA LEU A 345 41.80 -16.82 16.21
C LEU A 345 42.99 -16.76 15.25
N ILE A 346 43.13 -17.79 14.43
CA ILE A 346 44.17 -17.90 13.42
C ILE A 346 43.50 -17.96 12.04
N LEU A 347 44.09 -17.25 11.08
CA LEU A 347 43.77 -17.32 9.67
C LEU A 347 44.84 -18.13 8.95
N SER A 348 44.40 -19.10 8.15
CA SER A 348 45.24 -19.83 7.21
C SER A 348 44.53 -19.89 5.86
N PHE A 349 44.69 -18.81 5.10
CA PHE A 349 44.04 -18.61 3.81
C PHE A 349 45.02 -18.96 2.69
N ASN A 350 44.72 -20.02 1.95
CA ASN A 350 45.43 -20.37 0.72
C ASN A 350 44.45 -20.23 -0.44
N THR A 351 44.71 -19.30 -1.36
CA THR A 351 43.81 -19.01 -2.47
C THR A 351 44.55 -18.89 -3.79
N MET A 352 43.79 -19.04 -4.88
CA MET A 352 44.25 -18.77 -6.23
C MET A 352 43.59 -17.49 -6.73
N LEU A 353 44.40 -16.55 -7.20
CA LEU A 353 43.93 -15.29 -7.80
C LEU A 353 44.21 -15.33 -9.30
N ARG A 354 43.25 -14.89 -10.11
CA ARG A 354 43.34 -14.84 -11.57
C ARG A 354 43.59 -13.41 -12.03
N LEU A 355 44.60 -13.21 -12.88
CA LEU A 355 44.77 -12.01 -13.69
C LEU A 355 44.40 -12.35 -15.14
N ASP A 356 43.58 -11.50 -15.74
CA ASP A 356 43.13 -11.58 -17.13
C ASP A 356 43.31 -10.20 -17.82
N LYS A 357 43.07 -10.13 -19.12
CA LYS A 357 43.15 -8.91 -19.95
C LYS A 357 42.30 -7.75 -19.43
N ASP A 358 41.24 -8.05 -18.67
CA ASP A 358 40.31 -7.08 -18.09
C ASP A 358 40.75 -6.55 -16.71
N THR A 359 41.91 -6.98 -16.20
CA THR A 359 42.36 -6.57 -14.86
C THR A 359 42.88 -5.13 -14.87
N LYS A 360 42.21 -4.25 -14.14
CA LYS A 360 42.56 -2.84 -13.98
C LYS A 360 43.16 -2.54 -12.60
N ALA A 361 43.95 -1.48 -12.51
CA ALA A 361 44.39 -0.94 -11.22
C ALA A 361 43.19 -0.40 -10.41
N VAL A 362 43.38 -0.18 -9.11
CA VAL A 362 42.39 0.42 -8.19
C VAL A 362 41.85 1.77 -8.69
N ASP A 363 42.66 2.52 -9.46
CA ASP A 363 42.29 3.82 -10.06
C ASP A 363 41.62 3.70 -11.45
N GLY A 364 41.29 2.48 -11.89
CA GLY A 364 40.66 2.22 -13.20
C GLY A 364 41.60 2.32 -14.40
N THR A 365 42.89 2.60 -14.17
CA THR A 365 43.93 2.65 -15.20
C THR A 365 44.43 1.25 -15.60
N ALA A 366 44.84 1.10 -16.86
CA ALA A 366 45.48 -0.13 -17.33
C ALA A 366 46.88 -0.24 -16.70
N VAL A 367 47.20 -1.40 -16.13
CA VAL A 367 48.51 -1.64 -15.52
C VAL A 367 49.54 -1.84 -16.63
N THR A 368 50.39 -0.84 -16.86
CA THR A 368 51.40 -0.82 -17.93
C THR A 368 52.38 -2.00 -17.88
N GLU A 369 52.60 -2.58 -16.71
CA GLU A 369 53.50 -3.73 -16.49
C GLU A 369 52.86 -5.09 -16.82
N LEU A 370 51.53 -5.15 -16.92
CA LEU A 370 50.77 -6.32 -17.39
C LEU A 370 50.43 -6.22 -18.88
N ALA A 371 51.01 -5.25 -19.61
CA ALA A 371 50.79 -5.07 -21.04
C ALA A 371 51.13 -6.32 -21.88
N ALA A 372 52.07 -7.16 -21.43
CA ALA A 372 52.38 -8.44 -22.06
C ALA A 372 51.28 -9.50 -21.89
N LEU A 373 50.48 -9.41 -20.81
CA LEU A 373 49.31 -10.26 -20.56
C LEU A 373 48.12 -9.81 -21.44
N VAL A 374 47.92 -8.50 -21.56
CA VAL A 374 46.86 -7.88 -22.37
C VAL A 374 47.10 -8.03 -23.88
N SER A 375 48.34 -7.91 -24.33
CA SER A 375 48.70 -8.02 -25.76
C SER A 375 48.70 -9.45 -26.32
N GLY A 376 48.73 -10.46 -25.44
CA GLY A 376 48.76 -11.87 -25.82
C GLY A 376 47.58 -12.71 -25.34
N GLY A 377 46.52 -12.12 -24.79
CA GLY A 377 45.33 -12.86 -24.36
C GLY A 377 45.54 -13.86 -23.21
N TYR A 378 46.68 -13.79 -22.52
CA TYR A 378 47.05 -14.78 -21.51
C TYR A 378 46.25 -14.62 -20.21
N THR A 379 45.79 -15.74 -19.65
CA THR A 379 45.23 -15.82 -18.30
C THR A 379 46.28 -16.37 -17.34
N ALA A 380 46.64 -15.61 -16.31
CA ALA A 380 47.61 -16.04 -15.32
C ALA A 380 46.95 -16.30 -13.96
N VAL A 381 47.24 -17.46 -13.36
CA VAL A 381 46.72 -17.87 -12.04
C VAL A 381 47.85 -17.97 -11.04
N PHE A 382 47.69 -17.29 -9.89
CA PHE A 382 48.71 -17.18 -8.84
C PHE A 382 48.20 -17.75 -7.54
N GLU A 383 49.06 -18.45 -6.81
CA GLU A 383 48.79 -18.90 -5.44
C GLU A 383 49.29 -17.87 -4.43
N VAL A 384 48.41 -17.48 -3.51
CA VAL A 384 48.73 -16.59 -2.38
C VAL A 384 48.37 -17.29 -1.09
N LYS A 385 49.33 -17.31 -0.17
CA LYS A 385 49.14 -17.81 1.20
C LYS A 385 49.20 -16.64 2.16
N VAL A 386 48.07 -16.37 2.81
CA VAL A 386 47.92 -15.36 3.86
C VAL A 386 47.73 -16.08 5.19
N LYS A 387 48.55 -15.71 6.17
CA LYS A 387 48.40 -16.14 7.56
C LYS A 387 48.08 -14.92 8.41
N GLY A 388 47.37 -15.12 9.51
CA GLY A 388 47.15 -14.04 10.45
C GLY A 388 46.70 -14.56 11.80
N ASP A 389 46.86 -13.72 12.81
CA ASP A 389 46.48 -14.01 14.18
C ASP A 389 45.62 -12.83 14.67
N MET A 390 44.55 -13.12 15.41
CA MET A 390 43.61 -12.13 15.93
C MET A 390 43.21 -12.50 17.37
N ASN A 391 43.20 -11.51 18.26
CA ASN A 391 42.67 -11.66 19.60
C ASN A 391 41.36 -10.88 19.75
N VAL A 392 40.26 -11.58 20.01
CA VAL A 392 38.92 -10.95 20.07
C VAL A 392 38.71 -10.02 21.27
N GLU A 393 39.48 -10.17 22.35
CA GLU A 393 39.38 -9.32 23.56
C GLU A 393 40.19 -8.04 23.45
N LEU A 394 41.41 -8.14 22.90
CA LEU A 394 42.32 -7.00 22.79
C LEU A 394 42.15 -6.23 21.49
N GLY A 395 41.42 -6.77 20.50
CA GLY A 395 41.26 -6.14 19.18
C GLY A 395 42.48 -6.27 18.26
N ASN A 396 43.62 -6.74 18.79
CA ASN A 396 44.87 -6.89 18.03
C ASN A 396 44.73 -7.93 16.92
N THR A 397 45.18 -7.53 15.73
CA THR A 397 45.18 -8.36 14.52
C THR A 397 46.49 -8.17 13.78
N SER A 398 47.15 -9.26 13.43
CA SER A 398 48.32 -9.27 12.55
C SER A 398 48.00 -10.14 11.34
N VAL A 399 48.32 -9.65 10.15
CA VAL A 399 48.15 -10.41 8.90
C VAL A 399 49.44 -10.32 8.10
N THR A 400 49.97 -11.49 7.73
CA THR A 400 51.18 -11.64 6.92
C THR A 400 50.86 -12.41 5.65
N ALA A 401 51.34 -11.91 4.50
CA ALA A 401 51.21 -12.60 3.22
C ALA A 401 52.58 -13.15 2.80
N MET A 402 52.61 -14.40 2.35
CA MET A 402 53.79 -14.95 1.67
C MET A 402 53.81 -14.47 0.21
N GLY A 403 55.01 -14.39 -0.38
CA GLY A 403 55.19 -13.94 -1.77
C GLY A 403 54.35 -14.73 -2.78
N LEU A 404 53.92 -14.03 -3.83
CA LEU A 404 53.10 -14.57 -4.92
C LEU A 404 53.87 -15.62 -5.72
N LYS A 405 53.22 -16.76 -6.01
CA LYS A 405 53.79 -17.81 -6.88
C LYS A 405 52.90 -18.03 -8.10
N LEU A 406 53.48 -17.98 -9.30
CA LEU A 406 52.77 -18.34 -10.53
C LEU A 406 52.50 -19.85 -10.54
N ARG A 407 51.22 -20.23 -10.65
CA ARG A 407 50.77 -21.62 -10.70
C ARG A 407 50.58 -22.13 -12.12
N SER A 408 49.92 -21.33 -12.97
CA SER A 408 49.68 -21.68 -14.36
C SER A 408 49.50 -20.43 -15.21
N LEU A 409 50.08 -20.44 -16.40
CA LEU A 409 49.88 -19.44 -17.45
C LEU A 409 49.15 -20.10 -18.60
N LYS A 410 47.98 -19.60 -18.99
CA LYS A 410 47.18 -20.11 -20.09
C LYS A 410 47.08 -19.09 -21.22
N ASP A 411 47.16 -19.53 -22.46
CA ASP A 411 46.89 -18.71 -23.66
C ASP A 411 45.38 -18.53 -23.91
N GLU A 412 45.01 -17.74 -24.92
CA GLU A 412 43.62 -17.45 -25.34
C GLU A 412 42.83 -18.75 -25.67
N ASP A 413 43.52 -19.79 -26.13
CA ASP A 413 42.96 -21.13 -26.41
C ASP A 413 42.95 -22.08 -25.18
N GLY A 414 43.38 -21.62 -24.00
CA GLY A 414 43.38 -22.40 -22.76
C GLY A 414 44.56 -23.37 -22.58
N ASN A 415 45.55 -23.34 -23.48
CA ASN A 415 46.77 -24.15 -23.43
C ASN A 415 47.79 -23.60 -22.43
N GLU A 416 48.50 -24.47 -21.71
CA GLU A 416 49.56 -24.07 -20.77
C GLU A 416 50.81 -23.57 -21.52
N VAL A 417 51.26 -22.36 -21.16
CA VAL A 417 52.44 -21.72 -21.74
C VAL A 417 53.67 -22.04 -20.89
N ASP A 418 54.78 -22.37 -21.53
CA ASP A 418 56.04 -22.68 -20.84
C ASP A 418 56.55 -21.46 -20.04
N THR A 419 56.89 -21.69 -18.77
CA THR A 419 57.31 -20.67 -17.81
C THR A 419 58.83 -20.57 -17.66
N SER A 420 59.58 -21.35 -18.45
CA SER A 420 61.04 -21.44 -18.38
C SER A 420 61.79 -20.61 -19.43
N SER A 421 61.13 -20.17 -20.51
CA SER A 421 61.72 -19.29 -21.54
C SER A 421 60.69 -18.40 -22.25
N GLY A 422 61.13 -17.29 -22.85
CA GLY A 422 60.27 -16.37 -23.62
C GLY A 422 59.37 -15.45 -22.78
N THR A 423 58.24 -15.01 -23.37
CA THR A 423 57.27 -14.09 -22.75
C THR A 423 56.72 -14.62 -21.41
N GLY A 424 56.61 -15.94 -21.25
CA GLY A 424 56.20 -16.60 -20.01
C GLY A 424 57.17 -16.42 -18.84
N ALA A 425 58.48 -16.36 -19.10
CA ALA A 425 59.49 -16.08 -18.07
C ALA A 425 59.46 -14.62 -17.61
N THR A 426 59.19 -13.68 -18.53
CA THR A 426 59.02 -12.26 -18.20
C THR A 426 57.77 -12.02 -17.35
N ILE A 427 56.67 -12.70 -17.67
CA ILE A 427 55.41 -12.64 -16.88
C ILE A 427 55.62 -13.27 -15.50
N LYS A 428 56.32 -14.40 -15.42
CA LYS A 428 56.67 -15.03 -14.14
C LYS A 428 57.52 -14.11 -13.25
N ALA A 429 58.56 -13.48 -13.81
CA ALA A 429 59.42 -12.55 -13.08
C ALA A 429 58.66 -11.30 -12.60
N ALA A 430 57.76 -10.75 -13.41
CA ALA A 430 56.96 -9.59 -13.04
C ALA A 430 55.98 -9.90 -11.89
N VAL A 431 55.41 -11.10 -11.85
CA VAL A 431 54.44 -11.47 -10.82
C VAL A 431 55.10 -11.95 -9.53
N GLU A 432 56.21 -12.69 -9.60
CA GLU A 432 57.00 -13.02 -8.41
C GLU A 432 57.63 -11.78 -7.75
N ALA A 433 57.85 -10.70 -8.51
CA ALA A 433 58.27 -9.41 -7.99
C ALA A 433 57.12 -8.56 -7.39
N SER A 434 55.87 -8.93 -7.62
CA SER A 434 54.70 -8.25 -7.05
C SER A 434 54.51 -8.62 -5.58
N LYS A 435 54.04 -7.69 -4.76
CA LYS A 435 53.85 -7.87 -3.30
C LYS A 435 52.43 -7.53 -2.88
N VAL A 436 51.88 -8.26 -1.92
CA VAL A 436 50.62 -7.90 -1.27
C VAL A 436 50.92 -6.78 -0.28
N ILE A 437 50.34 -5.59 -0.47
CA ILE A 437 50.59 -4.43 0.41
C ILE A 437 49.56 -4.33 1.52
N GLY A 438 48.30 -4.68 1.23
CA GLY A 438 47.22 -4.41 2.16
C GLY A 438 46.02 -5.34 2.05
N TYR A 439 45.16 -5.26 3.05
CA TYR A 439 43.94 -6.05 3.15
C TYR A 439 42.78 -5.24 3.75
N ASP A 440 41.57 -5.60 3.36
CA ASP A 440 40.35 -5.17 4.04
C ASP A 440 39.80 -6.33 4.87
N ILE A 441 39.42 -6.06 6.11
CA ILE A 441 38.78 -7.03 6.99
C ILE A 441 37.27 -6.74 7.13
N ASP A 442 36.45 -7.79 7.11
CA ASP A 442 35.04 -7.73 7.48
C ASP A 442 34.90 -8.33 8.88
N ALA A 443 34.80 -7.45 9.88
CA ALA A 443 34.66 -7.79 11.29
C ALA A 443 33.49 -7.00 11.91
N ARG A 444 32.92 -7.53 12.99
CA ARG A 444 31.84 -6.88 13.76
C ARG A 444 32.22 -6.82 15.23
N ARG A 445 31.69 -5.82 15.94
CA ARG A 445 31.79 -5.70 17.40
C ARG A 445 30.71 -6.55 18.05
N THR A 446 31.04 -7.23 19.14
CA THR A 446 30.04 -7.89 19.98
C THR A 446 29.31 -6.84 20.80
N ASN A 447 28.04 -6.57 20.47
CA ASN A 447 27.19 -5.65 21.23
C ASN A 447 26.63 -6.28 22.53
N SER A 448 27.44 -7.06 23.25
CA SER A 448 27.04 -7.75 24.49
C SER A 448 26.74 -6.77 25.63
N ASN A 449 27.38 -5.61 25.61
CA ASN A 449 27.14 -4.51 26.55
C ASN A 449 25.89 -3.67 26.21
N ARG A 450 25.21 -3.95 25.07
CA ARG A 450 24.05 -3.22 24.55
C ARG A 450 24.29 -1.71 24.40
N ARG A 451 25.55 -1.28 24.21
CA ARG A 451 25.94 0.13 24.04
C ARG A 451 25.43 0.69 22.70
N THR A 452 25.40 -0.13 21.66
CA THR A 452 24.87 0.25 20.34
C THR A 452 23.39 -0.12 20.28
N VAL A 453 22.52 0.88 20.14
CA VAL A 453 21.06 0.66 20.15
C VAL A 453 20.51 0.26 18.77
N GLY A 454 21.28 0.49 17.70
CA GLY A 454 20.88 0.20 16.32
C GLY A 454 19.61 0.95 15.91
N ILE A 455 18.91 0.40 14.93
CA ILE A 455 17.64 0.93 14.42
C ILE A 455 16.56 0.95 15.51
N ARG A 456 15.83 2.07 15.60
CA ARG A 456 14.72 2.23 16.54
C ARG A 456 13.37 2.24 15.84
N LEU A 457 12.36 1.78 16.57
CA LEU A 457 10.97 1.75 16.13
C LEU A 457 10.14 2.69 17.00
N ASN A 458 9.20 3.40 16.38
CA ASN A 458 8.18 4.17 17.06
C ASN A 458 6.80 3.77 16.50
N ASN A 459 5.79 3.69 17.37
CA ASN A 459 4.40 3.46 16.96
C ASN A 459 3.60 4.74 17.22
N THR A 460 3.08 5.37 16.16
CA THR A 460 2.28 6.59 16.25
C THR A 460 0.91 6.34 15.63
N LEU A 461 -0.15 6.75 16.33
CA LEU A 461 -1.52 6.70 15.84
C LEU A 461 -1.85 8.01 15.13
N GLN A 462 -2.38 7.92 13.92
CA GLN A 462 -2.85 9.07 13.16
C GLN A 462 -4.36 8.94 12.96
N THR A 463 -5.12 9.97 13.34
CA THR A 463 -6.59 9.99 13.25
C THR A 463 -7.05 11.17 12.40
N ASN A 464 -7.90 10.89 11.40
CA ASN A 464 -8.61 11.92 10.65
C ASN A 464 -10.12 11.80 10.91
N ARG A 465 -10.77 12.95 11.13
CA ARG A 465 -12.23 13.04 11.30
C ARG A 465 -12.87 13.53 10.01
N TYR A 466 -13.82 12.76 9.49
CA TYR A 466 -14.59 13.12 8.30
C TYR A 466 -15.97 13.60 8.71
N HIS A 467 -16.32 14.84 8.38
CA HIS A 467 -17.65 15.39 8.62
C HIS A 467 -18.65 14.91 7.56
N ILE A 468 -19.84 14.49 7.97
CA ILE A 468 -20.91 14.10 7.05
C ILE A 468 -21.86 15.29 6.85
N PRO A 469 -21.87 15.92 5.67
CA PRO A 469 -22.71 17.08 5.40
C PRO A 469 -24.19 16.71 5.18
N VAL A 470 -25.06 17.67 5.44
CA VAL A 470 -26.50 17.57 5.15
C VAL A 470 -26.74 17.70 3.64
N GLY A 471 -27.40 16.72 3.05
CA GLY A 471 -27.80 16.78 1.65
C GLY A 471 -29.01 17.69 1.42
N ALA A 472 -29.15 18.21 0.20
CA ALA A 472 -30.35 18.97 -0.18
C ALA A 472 -31.67 18.17 0.06
N PRO A 473 -32.75 18.84 0.49
CA PRO A 473 -34.03 18.20 0.75
C PRO A 473 -34.65 17.58 -0.51
N ILE A 474 -35.31 16.45 -0.32
CA ILE A 474 -36.16 15.79 -1.32
C ILE A 474 -37.57 15.82 -0.75
N SER A 475 -38.50 16.45 -1.47
CA SER A 475 -39.91 16.50 -1.06
C SER A 475 -40.85 16.08 -2.16
N ILE A 476 -42.02 15.61 -1.74
CA ILE A 476 -43.16 15.32 -2.60
C ILE A 476 -44.38 16.04 -2.04
N GLN A 477 -45.12 16.70 -2.94
CA GLN A 477 -46.31 17.45 -2.61
C GLN A 477 -47.54 16.61 -2.92
N ALA A 478 -48.46 16.55 -1.96
CA ALA A 478 -49.72 15.85 -2.09
C ALA A 478 -50.89 16.80 -1.74
N PRO A 479 -52.06 16.65 -2.39
CA PRO A 479 -53.27 17.35 -1.98
C PRO A 479 -53.60 17.04 -0.51
N HIS A 480 -54.03 18.05 0.25
CA HIS A 480 -54.32 17.92 1.69
C HIS A 480 -55.30 16.79 2.03
N ALA A 481 -56.21 16.42 1.12
CA ALA A 481 -57.20 15.36 1.31
C ALA A 481 -56.73 13.94 0.87
N SER A 482 -55.49 13.77 0.41
CA SER A 482 -55.01 12.50 -0.13
C SER A 482 -54.24 11.65 0.91
N ASN A 483 -54.49 10.34 0.91
CA ASN A 483 -53.85 9.34 1.78
C ASN A 483 -52.82 8.51 0.98
N THR A 484 -51.94 9.16 0.22
CA THR A 484 -50.98 8.50 -0.70
C THR A 484 -49.60 8.23 -0.11
N ASP A 485 -49.47 8.37 1.21
CA ASP A 485 -48.20 8.39 1.97
C ASP A 485 -47.26 7.21 1.68
N ALA A 486 -47.79 6.01 1.40
CA ALA A 486 -46.98 4.84 1.07
C ALA A 486 -46.42 4.85 -0.37
N ALA A 487 -47.15 5.42 -1.34
CA ALA A 487 -46.67 5.59 -2.71
C ALA A 487 -45.65 6.73 -2.79
N ASP A 488 -45.90 7.79 -2.02
CA ASP A 488 -45.02 8.94 -1.88
C ASP A 488 -43.68 8.55 -1.25
N LEU A 489 -43.70 7.73 -0.19
CA LEU A 489 -42.50 7.15 0.40
C LEU A 489 -41.69 6.33 -0.61
N LYS A 490 -42.35 5.51 -1.44
CA LYS A 490 -41.67 4.69 -2.45
C LYS A 490 -40.94 5.57 -3.48
N ALA A 491 -41.53 6.69 -3.88
CA ALA A 491 -40.89 7.66 -4.76
C ALA A 491 -39.68 8.34 -4.09
N LEU A 492 -39.79 8.70 -2.81
CA LEU A 492 -38.67 9.25 -2.03
C LEU A 492 -37.52 8.26 -1.90
N ILE A 493 -37.80 6.99 -1.57
CA ILE A 493 -36.78 5.92 -1.48
C ILE A 493 -36.06 5.75 -2.83
N ALA A 494 -36.80 5.66 -3.93
CA ALA A 494 -36.23 5.49 -5.27
C ALA A 494 -35.34 6.68 -5.66
N THR A 495 -35.79 7.90 -5.38
CA THR A 495 -35.05 9.13 -5.68
C THR A 495 -33.74 9.20 -4.89
N THR A 496 -33.77 8.89 -3.59
CA THR A 496 -32.56 8.85 -2.74
C THR A 496 -31.55 7.82 -3.24
N ARG A 497 -31.99 6.61 -3.62
CA ARG A 497 -31.10 5.57 -4.15
C ARG A 497 -30.42 5.99 -5.45
N VAL A 498 -31.17 6.57 -6.39
CA VAL A 498 -30.61 7.06 -7.66
C VAL A 498 -29.62 8.19 -7.41
N ARG A 499 -29.92 9.11 -6.48
CA ARG A 499 -29.00 10.18 -6.10
C ARG A 499 -27.70 9.64 -5.49
N ASN A 500 -27.80 8.67 -4.57
CA ASN A 500 -26.63 8.04 -3.97
C ASN A 500 -25.75 7.35 -5.02
N SER A 501 -26.38 6.63 -5.96
CA SER A 501 -25.66 5.96 -7.06
C SER A 501 -24.94 6.95 -7.98
N ASN A 502 -25.60 8.06 -8.33
CA ASN A 502 -24.98 9.12 -9.14
C ASN A 502 -23.85 9.85 -8.38
N ASN A 503 -24.01 10.04 -7.08
CA ASN A 503 -22.97 10.62 -6.22
C ASN A 503 -21.75 9.69 -6.12
N ALA A 504 -21.94 8.37 -6.07
CA ALA A 504 -20.84 7.40 -6.09
C ALA A 504 -20.01 7.50 -7.38
N VAL A 505 -20.68 7.53 -8.55
CA VAL A 505 -20.00 7.73 -9.85
C VAL A 505 -19.28 9.07 -9.90
N THR A 506 -19.90 10.13 -9.38
CA THR A 506 -19.31 11.48 -9.35
C THR A 506 -18.08 11.53 -8.46
N ALA A 507 -18.13 10.93 -7.26
CA ALA A 507 -16.99 10.83 -6.35
C ALA A 507 -15.83 10.06 -7.01
N LEU A 508 -16.13 8.95 -7.67
CA LEU A 508 -15.15 8.11 -8.33
C LEU A 508 -14.47 8.83 -9.50
N LEU A 509 -15.23 9.50 -10.38
CA LEU A 509 -14.66 10.25 -11.50
C LEU A 509 -13.91 11.51 -11.04
N ASN A 510 -14.40 12.24 -10.04
CA ASN A 510 -13.66 13.36 -9.45
C ASN A 510 -12.33 12.91 -8.83
N THR A 511 -12.29 11.71 -8.26
CA THR A 511 -11.05 11.12 -7.75
C THR A 511 -10.10 10.76 -8.88
N ALA A 512 -10.61 10.23 -10.00
CA ALA A 512 -9.80 9.96 -11.19
C ALA A 512 -9.15 11.23 -11.73
N ASP A 513 -9.92 12.31 -11.89
CA ASP A 513 -9.42 13.60 -12.37
C ASP A 513 -8.38 14.20 -11.40
N PHE A 514 -8.64 14.13 -10.08
CA PHE A 514 -7.71 14.59 -9.06
C PHE A 514 -6.40 13.81 -9.11
N LEU A 515 -6.47 12.48 -9.22
CA LEU A 515 -5.31 11.61 -9.33
C LEU A 515 -4.54 11.86 -10.63
N GLU A 516 -5.22 12.08 -11.75
CA GLU A 516 -4.60 12.39 -13.04
C GLU A 516 -3.79 13.70 -12.99
N GLU A 517 -4.30 14.72 -12.29
CA GLU A 517 -3.63 16.02 -12.15
C GLU A 517 -2.45 16.00 -11.16
N HIS A 518 -2.59 15.27 -10.06
CA HIS A 518 -1.66 15.34 -8.92
C HIS A 518 -0.66 14.18 -8.84
N PHE A 519 -0.83 13.13 -9.64
CA PHE A 519 0.09 12.00 -9.67
C PHE A 519 1.38 12.36 -10.41
N ILE A 520 2.47 12.55 -9.65
CA ILE A 520 3.82 12.76 -10.18
C ILE A 520 4.69 11.53 -9.81
N PRO A 521 5.38 10.89 -10.78
CA PRO A 521 6.29 9.80 -10.47
C PRO A 521 7.41 10.26 -9.52
N GLY A 522 7.59 9.55 -8.41
CA GLY A 522 8.71 9.79 -7.48
C GLY A 522 8.44 10.78 -6.34
N LEU A 523 7.17 11.09 -6.04
CA LEU A 523 6.80 11.90 -4.87
C LEU A 523 7.39 11.36 -3.55
N ASP A 524 7.88 12.28 -2.74
CA ASP A 524 8.35 11.99 -1.39
C ASP A 524 7.16 11.74 -0.44
N ASP A 525 7.37 10.96 0.62
CA ASP A 525 6.27 10.55 1.53
C ASP A 525 5.61 11.75 2.23
N ALA A 526 6.37 12.84 2.47
CA ALA A 526 5.83 14.08 3.03
C ALA A 526 4.90 14.80 2.05
N GLU A 527 5.22 14.79 0.76
CA GLU A 527 4.39 15.39 -0.30
C GLU A 527 3.10 14.58 -0.47
N ILE A 528 3.21 13.25 -0.44
CA ILE A 528 2.07 12.33 -0.51
C ILE A 528 1.06 12.61 0.61
N VAL A 529 1.56 12.73 1.85
CA VAL A 529 0.71 12.98 3.03
C VAL A 529 0.02 14.34 2.96
N SER A 530 0.68 15.35 2.39
CA SER A 530 0.11 16.70 2.28
C SER A 530 -0.91 16.82 1.15
N LEU A 531 -0.68 16.12 0.04
CA LEU A 531 -1.43 16.34 -1.20
C LEU A 531 -2.66 15.46 -1.32
N PHE A 532 -2.53 14.16 -1.04
CA PHE A 532 -3.60 13.20 -1.33
C PHE A 532 -4.61 13.11 -0.18
N PRO A 533 -5.92 13.03 -0.47
CA PRO A 533 -6.94 12.75 0.54
C PRO A 533 -6.93 11.27 0.94
N GLY A 534 -7.54 10.96 2.09
CA GLY A 534 -7.70 9.58 2.58
C GLY A 534 -6.64 9.13 3.58
N MET A 535 -6.99 8.14 4.40
CA MET A 535 -6.07 7.59 5.42
C MET A 535 -5.05 6.60 4.84
N GLY A 536 -5.33 6.02 3.67
CA GLY A 536 -4.41 5.10 2.99
C GLY A 536 -3.07 5.74 2.63
N ARG A 537 -3.02 7.07 2.43
CA ARG A 537 -1.81 7.83 2.07
C ARG A 537 -0.61 7.65 3.01
N TYR A 538 -0.85 7.24 4.26
CA TYR A 538 0.23 6.98 5.21
C TYR A 538 0.83 5.57 5.09
N LEU A 539 0.14 4.64 4.42
CA LEU A 539 0.54 3.23 4.28
C LEU A 539 0.99 2.88 2.86
N ILE A 540 0.38 3.47 1.84
CA ILE A 540 0.63 3.16 0.43
C ILE A 540 1.14 4.38 -0.33
N LYS A 541 1.78 4.13 -1.47
CA LYS A 541 2.06 5.20 -2.45
C LYS A 541 0.87 5.31 -3.41
N PRO A 542 0.21 6.48 -3.51
CA PRO A 542 -0.84 6.69 -4.50
C PRO A 542 -0.33 6.37 -5.92
N TYR A 543 -1.17 5.73 -6.72
CA TYR A 543 -0.82 5.36 -8.09
C TYR A 543 -2.04 5.50 -8.99
N PHE A 544 -1.82 6.17 -10.12
CA PHE A 544 -2.82 6.38 -11.15
C PHE A 544 -2.25 6.04 -12.52
N GLU A 545 -3.00 5.28 -13.29
CA GLU A 545 -2.65 4.95 -14.66
C GLU A 545 -3.89 5.00 -15.55
N LYS A 546 -3.79 5.75 -16.64
CA LYS A 546 -4.84 5.87 -17.65
C LYS A 546 -4.35 5.29 -18.97
N HIS A 547 -5.12 4.38 -19.54
CA HIS A 547 -4.79 3.70 -20.78
C HIS A 547 -5.93 3.83 -21.79
N THR A 548 -5.62 4.20 -23.03
CA THR A 548 -6.61 4.22 -24.12
C THR A 548 -6.46 2.94 -24.94
N LEU A 549 -7.47 2.07 -24.88
CA LEU A 549 -7.50 0.80 -25.58
C LEU A 549 -8.33 0.92 -26.87
N ASP A 550 -7.64 0.90 -28.01
CA ASP A 550 -8.27 0.85 -29.34
C ASP A 550 -8.46 -0.60 -29.78
N ILE A 551 -9.72 -1.07 -29.76
CA ILE A 551 -10.06 -2.46 -30.05
C ILE A 551 -9.81 -2.82 -31.51
N GLU A 552 -9.88 -1.85 -32.42
CA GLU A 552 -9.64 -2.09 -33.85
C GLU A 552 -8.18 -2.46 -34.12
N LYS A 553 -7.24 -1.84 -33.40
CA LYS A 553 -5.80 -2.11 -33.56
C LYS A 553 -5.34 -3.34 -32.76
N ALA A 554 -6.01 -3.63 -31.65
CA ALA A 554 -5.61 -4.71 -30.76
C ALA A 554 -6.02 -6.10 -31.28
N ILE A 555 -7.03 -6.19 -32.14
CA ILE A 555 -7.61 -7.47 -32.59
C ILE A 555 -7.23 -7.79 -34.03
N ASN A 556 -6.56 -8.93 -34.21
CA ASN A 556 -6.25 -9.50 -35.53
C ASN A 556 -7.10 -10.76 -35.84
N SER A 557 -8.41 -10.68 -35.57
CA SER A 557 -9.32 -11.81 -35.77
C SER A 557 -9.79 -11.91 -37.22
N ILE A 558 -9.53 -13.05 -37.87
CA ILE A 558 -9.93 -13.32 -39.25
C ILE A 558 -11.36 -13.90 -39.33
N LYS A 559 -11.86 -14.48 -38.23
CA LYS A 559 -13.14 -15.21 -38.19
C LYS A 559 -14.17 -14.54 -37.30
N SER A 560 -15.34 -14.24 -37.87
CA SER A 560 -16.41 -13.52 -37.17
C SER A 560 -16.99 -14.22 -35.93
N HIS A 561 -16.84 -15.55 -35.79
CA HIS A 561 -17.37 -16.27 -34.62
C HIS A 561 -16.40 -16.32 -33.42
N GLU A 562 -15.09 -16.14 -33.65
CA GLU A 562 -14.06 -16.09 -32.59
C GLU A 562 -13.87 -14.65 -32.06
N LYS A 563 -14.37 -13.63 -32.78
CA LYS A 563 -14.25 -12.20 -32.42
C LYS A 563 -14.64 -11.87 -30.98
N ALA A 564 -15.72 -12.46 -30.45
CA ALA A 564 -16.18 -12.14 -29.09
C ALA A 564 -15.20 -12.64 -28.02
N GLU A 565 -14.59 -13.81 -28.25
CA GLU A 565 -13.58 -14.40 -27.37
C GLU A 565 -12.27 -13.63 -27.47
N ASP A 566 -11.88 -13.19 -28.67
CA ASP A 566 -10.70 -12.35 -28.88
C ASP A 566 -10.84 -10.99 -28.17
N ILE A 567 -12.02 -10.34 -28.26
CA ILE A 567 -12.32 -9.10 -27.52
C ILE A 567 -12.19 -9.33 -26.01
N ALA A 568 -12.77 -10.41 -25.50
CA ALA A 568 -12.69 -10.76 -24.07
C ALA A 568 -11.23 -10.96 -23.62
N ALA A 569 -10.43 -11.68 -24.40
CA ALA A 569 -9.02 -11.92 -24.10
C ALA A 569 -8.21 -10.63 -24.03
N VAL A 570 -8.41 -9.71 -24.99
CA VAL A 570 -7.74 -8.39 -25.00
C VAL A 570 -8.11 -7.58 -23.76
N PHE A 571 -9.39 -7.53 -23.39
CA PHE A 571 -9.82 -6.83 -22.18
C PHE A 571 -9.22 -7.44 -20.91
N VAL A 572 -9.26 -8.77 -20.77
CA VAL A 572 -8.72 -9.45 -19.58
C VAL A 572 -7.21 -9.24 -19.45
N GLN A 573 -6.46 -9.30 -20.57
CA GLN A 573 -5.02 -9.05 -20.56
C GLN A 573 -4.70 -7.59 -20.19
N ALA A 574 -5.41 -6.62 -20.77
CA ALA A 574 -5.21 -5.21 -20.46
C ALA A 574 -5.52 -4.89 -18.99
N ILE A 575 -6.63 -5.42 -18.46
CA ILE A 575 -7.00 -5.26 -17.05
C ILE A 575 -5.95 -5.92 -16.14
N ARG A 576 -5.49 -7.14 -16.48
CA ARG A 576 -4.51 -7.87 -15.67
C ARG A 576 -3.18 -7.13 -15.57
N ASP A 577 -2.65 -6.64 -16.69
CA ASP A 577 -1.39 -5.90 -16.72
C ASP A 577 -1.45 -4.64 -15.85
N ILE A 578 -2.51 -3.84 -16.01
CA ILE A 578 -2.72 -2.62 -15.21
C ILE A 578 -2.93 -2.97 -13.73
N ALA A 579 -3.71 -4.01 -13.42
CA ALA A 579 -3.99 -4.41 -12.04
C ALA A 579 -2.74 -4.91 -11.30
N ILE A 580 -1.83 -5.61 -11.97
CA ILE A 580 -0.53 -6.02 -11.40
C ILE A 580 0.37 -4.80 -11.18
N ARG A 581 0.44 -3.87 -12.15
CA ARG A 581 1.18 -2.61 -11.98
C ARG A 581 0.65 -1.78 -10.82
N LEU A 582 -0.67 -1.71 -10.65
CA LEU A 582 -1.34 -1.03 -9.53
C LEU A 582 -0.82 -1.55 -8.19
N ILE A 583 -0.82 -2.87 -7.97
CA ILE A 583 -0.33 -3.46 -6.70
C ILE A 583 1.17 -3.23 -6.52
N GLN A 584 1.96 -3.47 -7.58
CA GLN A 584 3.43 -3.40 -7.50
C GLN A 584 3.91 -1.98 -7.20
N ARG A 585 3.37 -0.98 -7.90
CA ARG A 585 3.80 0.42 -7.78
C ARG A 585 3.26 1.09 -6.52
N SER A 586 2.04 0.75 -6.08
CA SER A 586 1.46 1.31 -4.86
C SER A 586 1.99 0.68 -3.56
N ARG A 587 2.72 -0.43 -3.65
CA ARG A 587 3.20 -1.23 -2.50
C ARG A 587 2.06 -1.80 -1.65
N TYR A 588 0.89 -1.99 -2.26
CA TYR A 588 -0.33 -2.39 -1.55
C TYR A 588 -0.14 -3.68 -0.73
N GLN A 589 0.50 -4.70 -1.32
CA GLN A 589 0.73 -5.97 -0.63
C GLN A 589 1.62 -5.80 0.60
N ALA A 590 2.69 -5.00 0.50
CA ALA A 590 3.57 -4.72 1.63
C ALA A 590 2.83 -4.00 2.78
N ALA A 591 1.96 -3.04 2.44
CA ALA A 591 1.14 -2.35 3.43
C ALA A 591 0.16 -3.30 4.13
N LEU A 592 -0.45 -4.21 3.36
CA LEU A 592 -1.36 -5.22 3.88
C LEU A 592 -0.63 -6.23 4.79
N ASP A 593 0.56 -6.68 4.42
CA ASP A 593 1.34 -7.62 5.22
C ASP A 593 1.78 -6.98 6.55
N VAL A 594 2.14 -5.70 6.56
CA VAL A 594 2.44 -4.95 7.80
C VAL A 594 1.22 -4.80 8.68
N LEU A 595 0.05 -4.49 8.11
CA LEU A 595 -1.19 -4.29 8.88
C LEU A 595 -1.73 -5.61 9.45
N THR A 596 -1.60 -6.71 8.70
CA THR A 596 -2.16 -8.02 9.07
C THR A 596 -1.18 -8.94 9.78
N GLY A 597 0.09 -8.53 9.92
CA GLY A 597 1.14 -9.35 10.51
C GLY A 597 1.58 -10.53 9.63
N GLY A 598 1.47 -10.39 8.31
CA GLY A 598 1.95 -11.38 7.34
C GLY A 598 1.06 -12.61 7.18
N THR A 599 -0.25 -12.48 7.38
CA THR A 599 -1.21 -13.60 7.22
C THR A 599 -1.45 -14.00 5.76
N GLY A 600 -0.84 -13.30 4.80
CA GLY A 600 -0.95 -13.61 3.37
C GLY A 600 -2.32 -13.30 2.78
N THR A 601 -3.08 -12.38 3.39
CA THR A 601 -4.35 -11.92 2.79
C THR A 601 -4.06 -11.19 1.46
N MET A 602 -4.99 -11.31 0.52
CA MET A 602 -4.82 -10.74 -0.82
C MET A 602 -5.91 -9.69 -1.09
N PRO A 603 -5.63 -8.65 -1.87
CA PRO A 603 -6.65 -7.68 -2.27
C PRO A 603 -7.74 -8.33 -3.14
N THR A 604 -8.91 -7.70 -3.14
CA THR A 604 -9.99 -7.94 -4.10
C THR A 604 -9.97 -6.84 -5.16
N LEU A 605 -9.97 -7.24 -6.44
CA LEU A 605 -10.04 -6.30 -7.57
C LEU A 605 -11.49 -5.97 -7.87
N VAL A 606 -11.83 -4.69 -7.91
CA VAL A 606 -13.15 -4.20 -8.34
C VAL A 606 -13.00 -3.58 -9.72
N VAL A 607 -13.79 -4.09 -10.67
CA VAL A 607 -13.83 -3.66 -12.07
C VAL A 607 -15.19 -3.04 -12.34
N GLY A 608 -15.25 -1.71 -12.39
CA GLY A 608 -16.45 -0.95 -12.70
C GLY A 608 -16.53 -0.61 -14.20
N THR A 609 -17.63 -0.93 -14.86
CA THR A 609 -17.81 -0.63 -16.29
C THR A 609 -19.29 -0.44 -16.69
N ASP A 610 -19.54 -0.26 -17.99
CA ASP A 610 -20.87 -0.13 -18.56
C ASP A 610 -21.48 -1.48 -19.01
N GLN A 611 -22.78 -1.45 -19.31
CA GLN A 611 -23.58 -2.62 -19.69
C GLN A 611 -23.21 -3.27 -21.04
N VAL A 612 -22.45 -2.59 -21.89
CA VAL A 612 -21.98 -3.10 -23.19
C VAL A 612 -20.67 -3.85 -22.99
N ILE A 613 -19.69 -3.23 -22.34
CA ILE A 613 -18.36 -3.83 -22.09
C ILE A 613 -18.48 -5.05 -21.17
N SER A 614 -19.31 -4.97 -20.12
CA SER A 614 -19.47 -6.07 -19.14
C SER A 614 -19.83 -7.43 -19.76
N ARG A 615 -20.49 -7.45 -20.92
CA ARG A 615 -20.83 -8.70 -21.64
C ARG A 615 -19.61 -9.49 -22.08
N TYR A 616 -18.48 -8.83 -22.30
CA TYR A 616 -17.22 -9.45 -22.72
C TYR A 616 -16.32 -9.80 -21.51
N LEU A 617 -16.63 -9.31 -20.32
CA LEU A 617 -15.84 -9.54 -19.10
C LEU A 617 -16.40 -10.67 -18.23
N ILE A 618 -17.71 -10.92 -18.28
CA ILE A 618 -18.36 -11.92 -17.42
C ILE A 618 -18.20 -13.31 -18.03
N VAL A 619 -17.25 -14.09 -17.51
CA VAL A 619 -17.19 -15.54 -17.71
C VAL A 619 -17.93 -16.23 -16.55
N PRO A 620 -19.01 -16.98 -16.80
CA PRO A 620 -19.81 -17.56 -15.73
C PRO A 620 -19.02 -18.62 -14.93
N GLY A 621 -18.81 -18.35 -13.64
CA GLY A 621 -18.28 -19.33 -12.68
C GLY A 621 -16.78 -19.24 -12.37
N ASP A 622 -16.05 -18.25 -12.90
CA ASP A 622 -14.60 -18.10 -12.67
C ASP A 622 -14.26 -16.87 -11.80
N THR A 623 -13.85 -17.11 -10.55
CA THR A 623 -13.39 -16.08 -9.61
C THR A 623 -11.93 -15.66 -9.81
N ARG A 624 -11.20 -16.29 -10.74
CA ARG A 624 -9.75 -16.08 -11.00
C ARG A 624 -9.47 -15.47 -12.36
N THR A 625 -10.48 -14.85 -12.98
CA THR A 625 -10.40 -14.27 -14.34
C THR A 625 -9.16 -13.38 -14.53
N PHE A 626 -8.74 -12.63 -13.51
CA PHE A 626 -7.59 -11.71 -13.59
C PHE A 626 -6.28 -12.24 -12.97
N GLY A 627 -6.22 -13.51 -12.55
CA GLY A 627 -5.01 -14.17 -12.02
C GLY A 627 -5.09 -14.54 -10.54
N GLU A 628 -4.03 -15.16 -10.01
CA GLU A 628 -3.94 -15.64 -8.62
C GLU A 628 -3.50 -14.57 -7.60
N THR A 629 -3.16 -13.37 -8.07
CA THR A 629 -2.72 -12.25 -7.22
C THR A 629 -3.86 -11.66 -6.37
N PHE A 630 -5.12 -11.93 -6.75
CA PHE A 630 -6.30 -11.42 -6.06
C PHE A 630 -7.05 -12.56 -5.38
N GLN A 631 -7.61 -12.27 -4.20
CA GLN A 631 -8.50 -13.21 -3.51
C GLN A 631 -9.80 -13.42 -4.30
N SER A 632 -10.29 -12.35 -4.92
CA SER A 632 -11.54 -12.32 -5.68
C SER A 632 -11.51 -11.15 -6.67
N SER A 633 -12.30 -11.25 -7.75
CA SER A 633 -12.54 -10.14 -8.68
C SER A 633 -14.04 -9.89 -8.86
N LYS A 634 -14.46 -8.64 -8.63
CA LYS A 634 -15.86 -8.21 -8.74
C LYS A 634 -16.03 -7.33 -9.97
N ILE A 635 -16.81 -7.80 -10.94
CA ILE A 635 -17.21 -7.02 -12.11
C ILE A 635 -18.57 -6.40 -11.81
N VAL A 636 -18.64 -5.06 -11.81
CA VAL A 636 -19.85 -4.30 -11.50
C VAL A 636 -20.20 -3.33 -12.61
N VAL A 637 -21.51 -3.11 -12.78
CA VAL A 637 -22.07 -2.38 -13.92
C VAL A 637 -22.88 -1.19 -13.44
N THR A 638 -22.72 -0.05 -14.12
CA THR A 638 -23.57 1.14 -13.94
C THR A 638 -24.23 1.55 -15.27
N GLN A 639 -25.33 2.31 -15.13
CA GLN A 639 -26.12 2.86 -16.24
C GLN A 639 -25.82 4.36 -16.48
N ASP A 640 -24.94 4.96 -15.68
CA ASP A 640 -24.54 6.36 -15.86
C ASP A 640 -23.81 6.56 -17.19
N GLN A 641 -24.27 7.52 -17.99
CA GLN A 641 -23.70 7.82 -19.30
C GLN A 641 -22.21 8.21 -19.24
N ARG A 642 -21.76 8.81 -18.13
CA ARG A 642 -20.35 9.22 -17.96
C ARG A 642 -19.39 8.02 -17.93
N MET A 643 -19.90 6.82 -17.64
CA MET A 643 -19.13 5.58 -17.58
C MET A 643 -19.14 4.78 -18.89
N PHE A 644 -19.85 5.24 -19.93
CA PHE A 644 -19.90 4.53 -21.21
C PHE A 644 -18.52 4.51 -21.88
N GLY A 645 -18.06 3.31 -22.25
CA GLY A 645 -16.74 3.14 -22.86
C GLY A 645 -15.59 3.21 -21.86
N LYS A 646 -15.86 3.20 -20.54
CA LYS A 646 -14.84 3.26 -19.50
C LYS A 646 -14.81 2.00 -18.66
N ILE A 647 -13.61 1.59 -18.27
CA ILE A 647 -13.37 0.56 -17.27
C ILE A 647 -12.53 1.19 -16.17
N ILE A 648 -12.99 1.11 -14.93
CA ILE A 648 -12.27 1.63 -13.78
C ILE A 648 -11.92 0.48 -12.85
N LEU A 649 -10.67 0.47 -12.41
CA LEU A 649 -10.06 -0.55 -11.58
C LEU A 649 -9.72 0.04 -10.23
N THR A 650 -10.24 -0.54 -9.16
CA THR A 650 -9.91 -0.17 -7.78
C THR A 650 -9.67 -1.42 -6.93
N LEU A 651 -9.09 -1.21 -5.73
CA LEU A 651 -8.75 -2.28 -4.80
C LEU A 651 -9.63 -2.18 -3.54
N THR A 652 -10.12 -3.32 -3.07
CA THR A 652 -10.89 -3.43 -1.82
C THR A 652 -10.45 -4.66 -1.03
N ARG A 653 -10.83 -4.72 0.25
CA ARG A 653 -10.63 -5.91 1.09
C ARG A 653 -11.99 -6.48 1.47
N GLU A 654 -12.13 -7.79 1.30
CA GLU A 654 -13.28 -8.51 1.81
C GLU A 654 -13.13 -8.72 3.33
N ASP A 655 -14.24 -8.94 4.03
CA ASP A 655 -14.28 -9.30 5.46
C ASP A 655 -13.71 -8.28 6.46
N GLN A 656 -13.74 -6.98 6.15
CA GLN A 656 -13.41 -5.94 7.13
C GLN A 656 -14.68 -5.43 7.82
N ASP A 657 -14.69 -5.25 9.13
CA ASP A 657 -15.78 -4.56 9.83
C ASP A 657 -15.38 -3.10 10.07
N GLY A 658 -16.19 -2.15 9.59
CA GLY A 658 -15.93 -0.71 9.72
C GLY A 658 -15.06 -0.08 8.62
N PRO A 659 -14.56 1.15 8.82
CA PRO A 659 -13.80 1.88 7.81
C PRO A 659 -12.36 1.34 7.68
N ASP A 660 -12.04 0.73 6.55
CA ASP A 660 -10.69 0.23 6.24
C ASP A 660 -9.88 1.26 5.43
N PRO A 661 -8.64 1.59 5.83
CA PRO A 661 -7.78 2.54 5.11
C PRO A 661 -7.25 2.00 3.77
N LEU A 662 -7.22 0.68 3.56
CA LEU A 662 -6.71 0.05 2.34
C LEU A 662 -7.82 -0.19 1.29
N SER A 663 -9.08 -0.25 1.70
CA SER A 663 -10.21 -0.27 0.77
C SER A 663 -10.38 1.09 0.08
N PHE A 664 -10.84 1.08 -1.19
CA PHE A 664 -10.96 2.30 -2.01
C PHE A 664 -11.68 3.44 -1.29
N GLY A 665 -12.88 3.19 -0.77
CA GLY A 665 -13.63 4.18 -0.01
C GLY A 665 -14.82 3.61 0.74
N ASN A 666 -15.53 4.49 1.44
CA ASN A 666 -16.77 4.15 2.15
C ASN A 666 -17.86 5.18 1.84
N HIS A 667 -19.10 4.70 1.81
CA HIS A 667 -20.31 5.53 1.79
C HIS A 667 -20.82 5.67 3.23
N LEU A 668 -20.68 6.85 3.79
CA LEU A 668 -21.15 7.13 5.15
C LEU A 668 -22.61 7.57 5.09
N TRP A 669 -23.46 6.93 5.89
CA TRP A 669 -24.90 7.18 5.95
C TRP A 669 -25.33 7.46 7.39
N ILE A 670 -25.89 8.64 7.64
CA ILE A 670 -26.59 8.92 8.91
C ILE A 670 -28.09 8.67 8.69
N PRO A 671 -28.74 7.81 9.50
CA PRO A 671 -30.17 7.59 9.41
C PRO A 671 -30.97 8.87 9.67
N GLU A 672 -32.01 9.10 8.87
CA GLU A 672 -32.80 10.34 8.92
C GLU A 672 -34.27 10.09 9.22
N LEU A 673 -34.94 11.10 9.77
CA LEU A 673 -36.37 11.06 10.05
C LEU A 673 -37.17 11.64 8.88
N VAL A 674 -38.21 10.93 8.46
CA VAL A 674 -39.16 11.43 7.47
C VAL A 674 -40.13 12.36 8.16
N THR A 675 -40.25 13.58 7.65
CA THR A 675 -41.18 14.59 8.20
C THR A 675 -42.28 14.86 7.18
N THR A 676 -43.51 15.03 7.67
CA THR A 676 -44.62 15.49 6.85
C THR A 676 -45.18 16.75 7.48
N VAL A 677 -45.14 17.84 6.73
CA VAL A 677 -45.73 19.11 7.16
C VAL A 677 -47.10 19.24 6.49
N ALA A 678 -48.16 19.03 7.27
CA ALA A 678 -49.53 18.94 6.77
C ALA A 678 -50.11 20.29 6.29
N ASN A 679 -49.53 21.42 6.73
CA ASN A 679 -50.03 22.78 6.47
C ASN A 679 -48.90 23.73 6.04
N VAL A 680 -48.18 23.41 4.95
CA VAL A 680 -47.27 24.39 4.34
C VAL A 680 -48.07 25.29 3.40
N THR A 681 -47.99 26.60 3.60
CA THR A 681 -48.54 27.58 2.65
C THR A 681 -47.48 27.91 1.59
N ARG A 682 -47.64 27.36 0.39
CA ARG A 682 -46.86 27.74 -0.80
C ARG A 682 -47.81 28.44 -1.78
N GLY A 683 -47.61 29.74 -2.00
CA GLY A 683 -48.45 30.50 -2.92
C GLY A 683 -49.94 30.54 -2.54
N ASN A 684 -50.27 30.88 -1.29
CA ASN A 684 -51.64 30.99 -0.76
C ASN A 684 -52.51 29.71 -0.81
N GLN A 685 -51.95 28.54 -1.10
CA GLN A 685 -52.63 27.25 -1.00
C GLN A 685 -52.00 26.41 0.12
N GLN A 686 -52.85 25.70 0.88
CA GLN A 686 -52.42 24.73 1.88
C GLN A 686 -52.15 23.39 1.19
N ILE A 687 -50.91 22.91 1.31
CA ILE A 687 -50.44 21.67 0.69
C ILE A 687 -49.81 20.79 1.77
N LYS A 688 -49.98 19.47 1.66
CA LYS A 688 -49.26 18.48 2.46
C LYS A 688 -47.93 18.18 1.76
N GLU A 689 -46.82 18.38 2.46
CA GLU A 689 -45.49 18.13 1.93
C GLU A 689 -44.76 17.10 2.80
N THR A 690 -44.39 15.96 2.22
CA THR A 690 -43.51 14.98 2.87
C THR A 690 -42.09 15.21 2.39
N GLN A 691 -41.15 15.36 3.32
CA GLN A 691 -39.77 15.73 3.05
C GLN A 691 -38.78 14.86 3.82
N VAL A 692 -37.62 14.59 3.18
CA VAL A 692 -36.45 13.97 3.80
C VAL A 692 -35.18 14.67 3.36
N GLN A 693 -34.20 14.79 4.26
CA GLN A 693 -32.90 15.41 4.01
C GLN A 693 -31.79 14.38 4.23
N PRO A 694 -31.37 13.61 3.21
CA PRO A 694 -30.38 12.55 3.40
C PRO A 694 -29.00 13.11 3.73
N ARG A 695 -28.35 12.59 4.77
CA ARG A 695 -26.95 12.86 5.13
C ARG A 695 -26.06 11.73 4.63
N THR A 696 -25.29 12.06 3.59
CA THR A 696 -24.43 11.08 2.92
C THR A 696 -23.10 11.68 2.56
N LEU A 697 -22.04 10.89 2.68
CA LEU A 697 -20.72 11.23 2.17
C LEU A 697 -20.09 10.03 1.48
N HIS A 698 -19.55 10.25 0.27
CA HIS A 698 -18.64 9.30 -0.36
C HIS A 698 -17.23 9.75 -0.06
N MET A 699 -16.51 8.94 0.69
CA MET A 699 -15.16 9.23 1.14
C MET A 699 -14.19 8.26 0.49
N VAL A 700 -13.08 8.78 0.00
CA VAL A 700 -11.97 8.00 -0.56
C VAL A 700 -10.92 7.80 0.52
N ASN A 701 -10.56 6.54 0.76
CA ASN A 701 -9.54 6.14 1.72
C ASN A 701 -8.24 5.76 1.04
N CYS A 702 -8.31 5.05 -0.08
CA CYS A 702 -7.17 4.48 -0.79
C CYS A 702 -7.10 5.06 -2.21
N ALA A 703 -6.07 5.88 -2.46
CA ALA A 703 -5.86 6.64 -3.68
C ALA A 703 -5.11 5.83 -4.75
N VAL A 704 -5.63 4.63 -5.08
CA VAL A 704 -5.07 3.73 -6.11
C VAL A 704 -6.16 3.41 -7.12
N MET A 705 -5.96 3.81 -8.38
CA MET A 705 -6.96 3.66 -9.43
C MET A 705 -6.32 3.46 -10.81
N GLY A 706 -6.89 2.56 -11.61
CA GLY A 706 -6.60 2.44 -13.04
C GLY A 706 -7.83 2.80 -13.87
N VAL A 707 -7.65 3.51 -14.98
CA VAL A 707 -8.73 3.88 -15.91
C VAL A 707 -8.38 3.40 -17.31
N ILE A 708 -9.29 2.67 -17.95
CA ILE A 708 -9.17 2.26 -19.34
C ILE A 708 -10.29 2.91 -20.15
N ASP A 709 -9.90 3.73 -21.12
CA ASP A 709 -10.81 4.31 -22.10
C ASP A 709 -10.87 3.40 -23.34
N VAL A 710 -12.03 2.82 -23.62
CA VAL A 710 -12.25 1.88 -24.73
C VAL A 710 -12.79 2.61 -25.94
N VAL A 711 -12.07 2.49 -27.07
CA VAL A 711 -12.42 3.15 -28.34
C VAL A 711 -12.70 2.11 -29.43
N ASN A 712 -13.57 2.47 -30.38
CA ASN A 712 -13.91 1.67 -31.58
C ASN A 712 -14.57 0.29 -31.34
N LEU A 713 -15.04 -0.02 -30.13
CA LEU A 713 -15.70 -1.31 -29.85
C LEU A 713 -16.90 -1.60 -30.78
N HIS A 714 -17.78 -0.61 -31.01
CA HIS A 714 -18.95 -0.80 -31.88
C HIS A 714 -18.56 -1.19 -33.31
N LYS A 715 -17.54 -0.54 -33.88
CA LYS A 715 -17.07 -0.80 -35.26
C LYS A 715 -16.59 -2.24 -35.41
N VAL A 716 -15.81 -2.74 -34.44
CA VAL A 716 -15.25 -4.11 -34.47
C VAL A 716 -16.36 -5.18 -34.42
N VAL A 717 -17.43 -4.90 -33.67
CA VAL A 717 -18.57 -5.81 -33.49
C VAL A 717 -19.50 -5.81 -34.71
N THR A 718 -19.81 -4.64 -35.28
CA THR A 718 -20.77 -4.53 -36.39
C THR A 718 -20.16 -4.66 -37.76
N ASP A 719 -18.92 -4.20 -37.94
CA ASP A 719 -18.31 -4.04 -39.25
C ASP A 719 -17.35 -5.19 -39.57
N LYS A 720 -17.13 -5.39 -40.87
CA LYS A 720 -16.11 -6.33 -41.36
C LYS A 720 -14.76 -5.65 -41.24
N ILE A 721 -13.98 -6.07 -40.25
CA ILE A 721 -12.62 -5.58 -40.02
C ILE A 721 -11.79 -5.94 -41.27
N ALA A 722 -11.14 -4.94 -41.88
CA ALA A 722 -10.17 -5.20 -42.93
C ALA A 722 -8.97 -5.90 -42.29
N THR A 723 -8.51 -7.02 -42.86
CA THR A 723 -7.26 -7.65 -42.42
C THR A 723 -6.17 -6.59 -42.50
N PRO A 724 -5.44 -6.27 -41.42
CA PRO A 724 -4.32 -5.37 -41.54
C PRO A 724 -3.39 -5.95 -42.60
N ALA A 725 -3.03 -5.15 -43.59
CA ALA A 725 -1.95 -5.53 -44.49
C ALA A 725 -0.75 -5.90 -43.60
N LEU A 726 -0.12 -7.06 -43.86
CA LEU A 726 1.12 -7.42 -43.19
C LEU A 726 2.04 -6.20 -43.25
N ALA A 727 2.27 -5.55 -42.12
CA ALA A 727 3.21 -4.46 -42.03
C ALA A 727 4.55 -5.04 -42.45
N THR A 728 5.05 -4.64 -43.62
CA THR A 728 6.36 -5.05 -44.11
C THR A 728 7.51 -4.48 -43.28
N ASP A 729 7.20 -3.60 -42.32
CA ASP A 729 8.10 -3.13 -41.28
C ASP A 729 7.37 -3.10 -39.93
N ILE A 730 7.50 -4.17 -39.15
CA ILE A 730 7.14 -4.16 -37.73
C ILE A 730 8.33 -3.52 -36.99
N SER A 731 8.34 -2.19 -36.84
CA SER A 731 9.05 -1.62 -35.69
C SER A 731 8.16 -1.87 -34.47
N ASN A 732 8.62 -2.77 -33.59
CA ASN A 732 8.00 -2.95 -32.29
C ASN A 732 8.37 -1.71 -31.44
N PRO A 733 7.41 -0.89 -31.00
CA PRO A 733 7.70 0.29 -30.18
C PRO A 733 8.32 -0.07 -28.81
N TYR A 734 8.33 -1.36 -28.43
CA TYR A 734 9.03 -1.86 -27.24
C TYR A 734 10.47 -2.35 -27.51
N LEU A 735 10.96 -2.28 -28.75
CA LEU A 735 12.32 -2.70 -29.15
C LEU A 735 13.14 -1.62 -29.87
N GLU A 736 12.60 -0.43 -30.10
CA GLU A 736 13.38 0.70 -30.63
C GLU A 736 14.46 1.11 -29.61
N GLY A 737 15.66 0.56 -29.77
CA GLY A 737 16.82 0.83 -28.93
C GLY A 737 17.67 -0.40 -28.56
N HIS A 738 17.16 -1.63 -28.75
CA HIS A 738 17.91 -2.85 -28.45
C HIS A 738 18.39 -3.53 -29.73
N THR A 739 19.58 -3.15 -30.20
CA THR A 739 20.30 -3.91 -31.21
C THR A 739 20.86 -5.18 -30.57
N TYR A 740 20.26 -6.32 -30.90
CA TYR A 740 20.84 -7.63 -30.64
C TYR A 740 22.07 -7.79 -31.56
N VAL A 741 23.27 -7.70 -30.98
CA VAL A 741 24.51 -8.05 -31.66
C VAL A 741 24.68 -9.56 -31.54
N PRO A 742 24.56 -10.34 -32.65
CA PRO A 742 24.82 -11.77 -32.59
C PRO A 742 26.30 -12.01 -32.25
N PRO A 743 26.62 -13.06 -31.46
CA PRO A 743 28.01 -13.40 -31.21
C PRO A 743 28.67 -13.79 -32.54
N ALA A 744 29.77 -13.12 -32.88
CA ALA A 744 30.59 -13.46 -34.02
C ALA A 744 31.17 -14.89 -33.85
N PRO A 745 31.41 -15.62 -34.95
CA PRO A 745 31.93 -16.98 -34.91
C PRO A 745 33.28 -17.10 -34.21
#